data_AF-A0AA90ZTG3-F1
#
_entry.id   AF-A0AA90ZTG3-F1
#
_cell.length_a   1.000
_cell.length_b   1.000
_cell.length_c   1.000
_cell.angle_alpha   90.00
_cell.angle_beta   90.00
_cell.angle_gamma   90.00
#
_symmetry.space_group_name_H-M   'P 1'
#
loop_
_entity.id
_entity.type
_entity.pdbx_description
1 polymer ?
#
loop_
_entity_poly.entity_id
_entity_poly.type
_entity_poly.pdbx_seq_one_letter_code
_entity_poly.pdbx_strand_id
1 'polypeptide(L)'
;MKFLKKYLLDILVVIAFAIISFVYFMPADMDGRILFRHDAAAGKGLGHEKELFQQQTGETTRWTNSVFGGMPTYQMSPSYDSNQVLSQIVKAYHLWLPDYVWYVFVYLLGFYIMLRAFNFRQSLAALGSIIWAFSSYFFIIIAAGHIWKVWALAYLPPMIAGVVLAYRGKYLKGLLLTAIFSAFEVQANHVQMTYYYLFIILFMVIAFLADAIKKGELARFGKATAVCVVGALIGISLNLSNLYHTWQYGQETMRGKSELVKKNVANQTSSGLDRDYITQWSYGIDETWTLMIPDAKGGASVPLAQNQQAMEKADPNFVQIYQQLGQYWGNQPGTSGPVYVGAFVCMLFILGLFIVKGPMKWALLAATILSILLAWGRNFMPFTNFFLDYVPMYAKFRTVASILVIAEFTIPLLAMMALKKIVDEPEILTEKIKYVYASFGLTAGFCLLFAIMPGVFFPDFISVQETQALQQLPQEYISPIMSNLTDIRKGIFTSDCWRSFWIILIGSALLMLFKMKKLGKEYMIAGIAVLCLVDMWMVNKRYLYDDMFVDKAQRDTPQQMTETDKIICRDKALDYRVLNLASNTFNENETSYYHKSIGGYHPAKLRRYQEMIDAHIAPEMQKTMQAVAAAGGDMTKVNGDSIYPVLNMLNTKYFIMPLQGGQTVPVQNPYAYGNAWFVDEVKYVNNANEEIDGVGKVNLRHVAVADAKFKEQLAQSVKQDDTSVVKMTQYKPNNLTYEVKSNKGGVIVFSEIYYPGWTATVDGQPAELGRVNYILRALNVKAGSHKVVLDFHPQSLKNTETVAYIGYGVLALLIIIGVVVEVRKRKKASPEVNE
;
A
#
# COMPACT_ATOMS: atom_id res chain seq x y z
N MET A 1 6.90 40.19 20.62
CA MET A 1 8.38 40.01 20.59
C MET A 1 8.92 38.79 21.36
N LYS A 2 8.53 38.51 22.62
CA LYS A 2 9.04 37.34 23.39
C LYS A 2 8.71 35.97 22.77
N PHE A 3 7.56 35.83 22.12
CA PHE A 3 7.15 34.61 21.41
C PHE A 3 8.03 34.33 20.19
N LEU A 4 8.20 35.32 19.31
CA LEU A 4 9.09 35.21 18.14
C LEU A 4 10.52 34.85 18.56
N LYS A 5 11.11 35.52 19.56
CA LYS A 5 12.47 35.18 20.03
C LYS A 5 12.60 33.74 20.56
N LYS A 6 11.54 33.17 21.16
CA LYS A 6 11.55 31.81 21.72
C LYS A 6 11.41 30.72 20.66
N TYR A 7 10.64 30.98 19.60
CA TYR A 7 10.33 29.99 18.56
C TYR A 7 11.02 30.28 17.22
N LEU A 8 11.82 31.34 17.11
CA LEU A 8 12.50 31.74 15.87
C LEU A 8 13.28 30.59 15.24
N LEU A 9 14.06 29.86 16.04
CA LEU A 9 14.85 28.74 15.54
C LEU A 9 13.98 27.58 15.04
N ASP A 10 12.88 27.26 15.75
CA ASP A 10 11.96 26.22 15.29
C ASP A 10 11.26 26.68 13.98
N ILE A 11 10.89 27.95 13.85
CA ILE A 11 10.31 28.53 12.61
C ILE A 11 11.32 28.49 11.45
N LEU A 12 12.57 28.88 11.69
CA LEU A 12 13.63 28.83 10.68
C LEU A 12 13.88 27.41 10.18
N VAL A 13 13.80 26.40 11.06
CA VAL A 13 13.91 25.00 10.67
C VAL A 13 12.73 24.58 9.78
N VAL A 14 11.50 24.98 10.12
CA VAL A 14 10.32 24.70 9.29
C VAL A 14 10.45 25.33 7.90
N ILE A 15 10.92 26.58 7.82
CA ILE A 15 11.20 27.26 6.55
C ILE A 15 12.28 26.52 5.77
N ALA A 16 13.37 26.12 6.43
CA ALA A 16 14.45 25.36 5.80
C ALA A 16 13.96 24.01 5.25
N PHE A 17 13.06 23.32 5.94
CA PHE A 17 12.45 22.09 5.42
C PHE A 17 11.62 22.34 4.16
N ALA A 18 10.79 23.38 4.14
CA ALA A 18 10.02 23.74 2.96
C ALA A 18 10.95 24.05 1.77
N ILE A 19 12.04 24.78 2.01
CA ILE A 19 13.05 25.09 0.97
C ILE A 19 13.73 23.82 0.48
N ILE A 20 14.23 22.96 1.38
CA ILE A 20 14.91 21.71 1.00
C ILE A 20 13.99 20.82 0.16
N SER A 21 12.73 20.69 0.56
CA SER A 21 11.73 19.92 -0.19
C SER A 21 11.47 20.53 -1.56
N PHE A 22 11.33 21.86 -1.66
CA PHE A 22 11.13 22.54 -2.94
C PHE A 22 12.35 22.41 -3.86
N VAL A 23 13.57 22.60 -3.33
CA VAL A 23 14.83 22.49 -4.10
C VAL A 23 14.99 21.09 -4.70
N TYR A 24 14.48 20.05 -4.05
CA TYR A 24 14.55 18.69 -4.59
C TYR A 24 13.74 18.53 -5.89
N PHE A 25 12.61 19.23 -6.00
CA PHE A 25 11.66 19.16 -7.12
C PHE A 25 11.68 20.41 -8.00
N MET A 26 12.59 21.35 -7.76
CA MET A 26 12.58 22.69 -8.35
C MET A 26 12.43 22.73 -9.88
N PRO A 27 13.15 21.92 -10.69
CA PRO A 27 12.97 21.98 -12.14
C PRO A 27 11.54 21.58 -12.55
N ALA A 28 11.06 20.43 -12.07
CA ALA A 28 9.69 19.98 -12.33
C ALA A 28 8.61 20.96 -11.82
N ASP A 29 8.74 21.49 -10.60
CA ASP A 29 7.74 22.39 -10.01
C ASP A 29 7.70 23.76 -10.70
N MET A 30 8.85 24.31 -11.10
CA MET A 30 8.91 25.58 -11.82
C MET A 30 8.31 25.47 -13.22
N ASP A 31 8.47 24.31 -13.87
CA ASP A 31 7.89 24.03 -15.18
C ASP A 31 6.40 23.61 -15.10
N GLY A 32 5.85 23.43 -13.89
CA GLY A 32 4.50 22.91 -13.69
C GLY A 32 4.34 21.44 -14.12
N ARG A 33 5.45 20.71 -14.26
CA ARG A 33 5.47 19.27 -14.57
C ARG A 33 5.07 18.45 -13.36
N ILE A 34 4.47 17.30 -13.61
CA ILE A 34 3.95 16.40 -12.58
C ILE A 34 4.46 14.99 -12.78
N LEU A 35 4.72 14.30 -11.68
CA LEU A 35 5.19 12.91 -11.72
C LEU A 35 4.21 12.03 -12.50
N PHE A 36 4.70 11.37 -13.55
CA PHE A 36 3.92 10.39 -14.30
C PHE A 36 3.69 9.15 -13.42
N ARG A 37 2.41 8.77 -13.24
CA ARG A 37 2.02 7.72 -12.32
C ARG A 37 1.18 6.68 -13.07
N HIS A 38 1.77 5.53 -13.38
CA HIS A 38 1.03 4.37 -13.90
C HIS A 38 -0.15 4.02 -12.95
N ASP A 39 0.07 4.06 -11.64
CA ASP A 39 -0.97 3.86 -10.62
C ASP A 39 -2.10 4.90 -10.68
N ALA A 40 -1.81 6.16 -11.08
CA ALA A 40 -2.84 7.18 -11.20
C ALA A 40 -3.69 7.02 -12.47
N ALA A 41 -3.10 6.50 -13.56
CA ALA A 41 -3.85 6.14 -14.77
C ALA A 41 -4.77 4.94 -14.49
N ALA A 42 -4.24 3.89 -13.83
CA ALA A 42 -5.04 2.75 -13.38
C ALA A 42 -6.13 3.15 -12.38
N GLY A 43 -5.85 4.12 -11.49
CA GLY A 43 -6.82 4.69 -10.56
C GLY A 43 -7.95 5.47 -11.24
N LYS A 44 -7.68 6.16 -12.37
CA LYS A 44 -8.71 6.83 -13.18
C LYS A 44 -9.70 5.82 -13.76
N GLY A 45 -9.21 4.73 -14.36
CA GLY A 45 -10.08 3.66 -14.89
C GLY A 45 -10.96 3.01 -13.82
N LEU A 46 -10.36 2.73 -12.65
CA LEU A 46 -11.07 2.20 -11.49
C LEU A 46 -12.18 3.16 -10.99
N GLY A 47 -11.90 4.46 -10.91
CA GLY A 47 -12.80 5.47 -10.34
C GLY A 47 -13.83 6.08 -11.30
N HIS A 48 -13.71 5.85 -12.62
CA HIS A 48 -14.42 6.62 -13.63
C HIS A 48 -15.96 6.57 -13.51
N GLU A 49 -16.54 5.37 -13.35
CA GLU A 49 -18.00 5.21 -13.21
C GLU A 49 -18.55 5.98 -12.00
N LYS A 50 -17.80 5.96 -10.89
CA LYS A 50 -18.15 6.69 -9.66
C LYS A 50 -18.13 8.20 -9.92
N GLU A 51 -17.09 8.70 -10.58
CA GLU A 51 -16.95 10.13 -10.89
C GLU A 51 -18.06 10.63 -11.83
N LEU A 52 -18.35 9.88 -12.91
CA LEU A 52 -19.43 10.21 -13.83
C LEU A 52 -20.79 10.22 -13.12
N PHE A 53 -21.07 9.23 -12.29
CA PHE A 53 -22.31 9.17 -11.51
C PHE A 53 -22.45 10.37 -10.58
N GLN A 54 -21.37 10.75 -9.89
CA GLN A 54 -21.37 11.92 -9.01
C GLN A 54 -21.57 13.23 -9.78
N GLN A 55 -20.97 13.38 -10.96
CA GLN A 55 -21.16 14.57 -11.80
C GLN A 55 -22.60 14.69 -12.33
N GLN A 56 -23.24 13.57 -12.64
CA GLN A 56 -24.60 13.53 -13.18
C GLN A 56 -25.69 13.70 -12.11
N THR A 57 -25.48 13.15 -10.92
CA THR A 57 -26.53 13.06 -9.87
C THR A 57 -26.26 13.92 -8.65
N GLY A 58 -25.00 14.32 -8.42
CA GLY A 58 -24.55 14.94 -7.16
C GLY A 58 -24.33 13.93 -6.03
N GLU A 59 -24.69 12.65 -6.20
CA GLU A 59 -24.60 11.61 -5.17
C GLU A 59 -23.32 10.77 -5.29
N THR A 60 -22.80 10.30 -4.16
CA THR A 60 -21.64 9.39 -4.14
C THR A 60 -22.10 7.94 -4.10
N THR A 61 -21.87 7.19 -5.19
CA THR A 61 -22.16 5.75 -5.20
C THR A 61 -21.19 4.95 -4.32
N ARG A 62 -21.73 3.95 -3.60
CA ARG A 62 -20.98 2.98 -2.78
C ARG A 62 -20.72 1.65 -3.49
N TRP A 63 -21.13 1.54 -4.75
CA TRP A 63 -20.94 0.37 -5.60
C TRP A 63 -20.54 0.78 -7.02
N THR A 64 -19.69 -0.01 -7.66
CA THR A 64 -19.34 0.10 -9.09
C THR A 64 -19.57 -1.25 -9.77
N ASN A 65 -20.02 -1.26 -11.02
CA ASN A 65 -20.03 -2.46 -11.85
C ASN A 65 -18.95 -2.42 -12.95
N SER A 66 -18.12 -1.37 -12.97
CA SER A 66 -17.09 -1.21 -13.99
C SER A 66 -15.96 -2.23 -13.91
N VAL A 67 -15.72 -2.83 -12.74
CA VAL A 67 -14.55 -3.68 -12.44
C VAL A 67 -15.02 -4.96 -11.75
N PHE A 68 -14.47 -6.12 -12.15
CA PHE A 68 -14.86 -7.45 -11.66
C PHE A 68 -16.36 -7.73 -11.73
N GLY A 69 -17.05 -7.09 -12.68
CA GLY A 69 -18.50 -7.11 -12.80
C GLY A 69 -19.31 -6.57 -11.61
N GLY A 70 -18.67 -6.00 -10.58
CA GLY A 70 -19.37 -5.53 -9.38
C GLY A 70 -18.50 -5.55 -8.13
N MET A 71 -18.24 -4.39 -7.53
CA MET A 71 -17.59 -4.30 -6.21
C MET A 71 -17.95 -3.01 -5.44
N PRO A 72 -17.86 -3.02 -4.09
CA PRO A 72 -18.01 -1.81 -3.29
C PRO A 72 -16.91 -0.78 -3.54
N THR A 73 -17.24 0.52 -3.49
CA THR A 73 -16.28 1.62 -3.71
C THR A 73 -15.55 2.07 -2.45
N TYR A 74 -15.78 1.42 -1.30
CA TYR A 74 -15.23 1.82 0.00
C TYR A 74 -13.72 2.04 0.01
N GLN A 75 -12.97 1.23 -0.75
CA GLN A 75 -11.51 1.26 -0.80
C GLN A 75 -10.94 1.78 -2.14
N MET A 76 -11.80 2.17 -3.08
CA MET A 76 -11.37 2.75 -4.36
C MET A 76 -11.09 4.26 -4.24
N SER A 77 -11.96 4.96 -3.50
CA SER A 77 -11.80 6.39 -3.17
C SER A 77 -12.66 6.69 -1.92
N PRO A 78 -12.20 6.27 -0.72
CA PRO A 78 -12.94 6.47 0.52
C PRO A 78 -13.15 7.97 0.77
N SER A 79 -14.38 8.40 0.57
CA SER A 79 -14.85 9.77 0.80
C SER A 79 -16.03 9.67 1.75
N TYR A 80 -15.91 10.36 2.88
CA TYR A 80 -16.87 10.42 3.97
C TYR A 80 -16.99 11.88 4.37
N ASP A 81 -18.20 12.34 4.72
CA ASP A 81 -18.43 13.75 5.00
C ASP A 81 -17.69 14.20 6.25
N SER A 82 -17.60 13.33 7.27
CA SER A 82 -16.77 13.52 8.45
C SER A 82 -15.31 13.80 8.12
N ASN A 83 -14.78 13.26 7.02
CA ASN A 83 -13.36 13.40 6.67
C ASN A 83 -13.04 14.77 6.06
N GLN A 84 -14.03 15.56 5.62
CA GLN A 84 -13.79 16.88 5.02
C GLN A 84 -13.14 17.84 6.02
N VAL A 85 -13.58 17.81 7.29
CA VAL A 85 -13.01 18.63 8.37
C VAL A 85 -11.54 18.27 8.58
N LEU A 86 -11.24 16.98 8.74
CA LEU A 86 -9.86 16.52 8.91
C LEU A 86 -8.97 16.89 7.73
N SER A 87 -9.49 16.76 6.51
CA SER A 87 -8.78 17.09 5.28
C SER A 87 -8.32 18.54 5.22
N GLN A 88 -9.11 19.49 5.76
CA GLN A 88 -8.69 20.90 5.83
C GLN A 88 -7.58 21.12 6.86
N ILE A 89 -7.65 20.44 8.01
CA ILE A 89 -6.60 20.49 9.04
C ILE A 89 -5.30 19.87 8.48
N VAL A 90 -5.41 18.78 7.74
CA VAL A 90 -4.30 18.13 7.03
C VAL A 90 -3.67 19.08 6.00
N LYS A 91 -4.47 19.76 5.17
CA LYS A 91 -3.97 20.78 4.23
C LYS A 91 -3.21 21.91 4.94
N ALA A 92 -3.70 22.36 6.08
CA ALA A 92 -3.01 23.36 6.89
C ALA A 92 -1.68 22.83 7.46
N TYR A 93 -1.64 21.57 7.92
CA TYR A 93 -0.41 20.91 8.35
C TYR A 93 0.63 20.82 7.21
N HIS A 94 0.17 20.71 5.96
CA HIS A 94 1.01 20.65 4.76
C HIS A 94 1.44 22.02 4.22
N LEU A 95 1.01 23.12 4.86
CA LEU A 95 1.25 24.50 4.41
C LEU A 95 0.80 24.79 2.98
N TRP A 96 -0.19 24.04 2.45
CA TRP A 96 -0.67 24.17 1.07
C TRP A 96 0.44 24.07 0.01
N LEU A 97 1.54 23.39 0.33
CA LEU A 97 2.64 23.14 -0.61
C LEU A 97 2.19 22.20 -1.75
N PRO A 98 2.84 22.26 -2.93
CA PRO A 98 2.56 21.36 -4.05
C PRO A 98 2.68 19.88 -3.68
N ASP A 99 1.95 19.01 -4.39
CA ASP A 99 1.72 17.61 -4.01
C ASP A 99 2.97 16.83 -3.61
N TYR A 100 4.06 16.92 -4.37
CA TYR A 100 5.28 16.14 -4.10
C TYR A 100 6.21 16.82 -3.07
N VAL A 101 6.21 18.16 -3.06
CA VAL A 101 6.97 18.98 -2.10
C VAL A 101 6.49 18.71 -0.68
N TRP A 102 5.17 18.70 -0.49
CA TRP A 102 4.63 18.57 0.85
C TRP A 102 4.94 17.20 1.46
N TYR A 103 5.04 16.12 0.68
CA TYR A 103 5.41 14.79 1.18
C TYR A 103 6.75 14.80 1.91
N VAL A 104 7.80 15.32 1.27
CA VAL A 104 9.13 15.42 1.88
C VAL A 104 9.10 16.38 3.06
N PHE A 105 8.37 17.50 2.94
CA PHE A 105 8.22 18.47 4.01
C PHE A 105 7.59 17.87 5.27
N VAL A 106 6.53 17.09 5.14
CA VAL A 106 5.86 16.48 6.31
C VAL A 106 6.67 15.37 6.93
N TYR A 107 7.49 14.64 6.17
CA TYR A 107 8.45 13.71 6.76
C TYR A 107 9.44 14.45 7.66
N LEU A 108 10.05 15.52 7.14
CA LEU A 108 10.97 16.36 7.90
C LEU A 108 10.30 16.94 9.15
N LEU A 109 9.11 17.55 8.98
CA LEU A 109 8.37 18.17 10.08
C LEU A 109 7.93 17.14 11.13
N GLY A 110 7.40 16.00 10.71
CA GLY A 110 6.90 14.94 11.59
C GLY A 110 8.01 14.38 12.49
N PHE A 111 9.15 14.04 11.90
CA PHE A 111 10.30 13.54 12.67
C PHE A 111 10.91 14.62 13.56
N TYR A 112 10.89 15.88 13.12
CA TYR A 112 11.31 17.02 13.94
C TYR A 112 10.47 17.15 15.21
N ILE A 113 9.13 17.16 15.07
CA ILE A 113 8.19 17.21 16.20
C ILE A 113 8.50 16.08 17.19
N MET A 114 8.79 14.88 16.69
CA MET A 114 9.18 13.73 17.50
C MET A 114 10.50 13.94 18.25
N LEU A 115 11.58 14.33 17.57
CA LEU A 115 12.87 14.55 18.23
C LEU A 115 12.79 15.65 19.29
N ARG A 116 11.98 16.69 19.05
CA ARG A 116 11.70 17.73 20.05
C ARG A 116 10.97 17.16 21.27
N ALA A 117 10.04 16.21 21.09
CA ALA A 117 9.44 15.46 22.19
C ALA A 117 10.46 14.59 22.96
N PHE A 118 11.49 14.07 22.30
CA PHE A 118 12.64 13.39 22.92
C PHE A 118 13.68 14.32 23.57
N ASN A 119 13.42 15.62 23.68
CA ASN A 119 14.33 16.61 24.27
C ASN A 119 15.59 16.91 23.44
N PHE A 120 15.56 16.69 22.13
CA PHE A 120 16.66 17.09 21.25
C PHE A 120 16.71 18.62 21.11
N ARG A 121 17.92 19.17 20.99
CA ARG A 121 18.14 20.57 20.60
C ARG A 121 17.68 20.77 19.15
N GLN A 122 17.36 22.01 18.77
CA GLN A 122 16.81 22.33 17.44
C GLN A 122 17.71 21.85 16.31
N SER A 123 19.03 22.08 16.40
CA SER A 123 20.00 21.67 15.37
C SER A 123 20.09 20.16 15.19
N LEU A 124 20.16 19.40 16.30
CA LEU A 124 20.12 17.93 16.24
C LEU A 124 18.77 17.39 15.78
N ALA A 125 17.66 18.02 16.16
CA ALA A 125 16.35 17.64 15.67
C ALA A 125 16.23 17.87 14.16
N ALA A 126 16.76 18.97 13.64
CA ALA A 126 16.80 19.23 12.20
C ALA A 126 17.64 18.17 11.45
N LEU A 127 18.85 17.89 11.94
CA LEU A 127 19.72 16.84 11.38
C LEU A 127 19.03 15.47 11.37
N GLY A 128 18.44 15.05 12.49
CA GLY A 128 17.76 13.76 12.57
C GLY A 128 16.55 13.66 11.67
N SER A 129 15.87 14.77 11.41
CA SER A 129 14.76 14.83 10.46
C SER A 129 15.24 14.62 9.04
N ILE A 130 16.37 15.24 8.66
CA ILE A 130 17.00 15.05 7.36
C ILE A 130 17.39 13.58 7.16
N ILE A 131 18.12 13.01 8.12
CA ILE A 131 18.58 11.62 8.05
C ILE A 131 17.41 10.65 7.88
N TRP A 132 16.31 10.85 8.61
CA TRP A 132 15.17 9.97 8.46
C TRP A 132 14.44 10.20 7.14
N ALA A 133 14.02 11.44 6.86
CA ALA A 133 13.18 11.76 5.70
C ALA A 133 13.86 11.43 4.36
N PHE A 134 15.18 11.49 4.28
CA PHE A 134 15.94 11.17 3.06
C PHE A 134 16.27 9.68 2.89
N SER A 135 15.79 8.78 3.75
CA SER A 135 15.90 7.33 3.53
C SER A 135 15.29 6.96 2.17
N SER A 136 15.95 6.07 1.41
CA SER A 136 15.61 5.88 -0.01
C SER A 136 14.21 5.34 -0.21
N TYR A 137 13.72 4.50 0.70
CA TYR A 137 12.38 3.93 0.60
C TYR A 137 11.30 4.99 0.51
N PHE A 138 11.40 6.09 1.26
CA PHE A 138 10.42 7.17 1.24
C PHE A 138 10.32 7.84 -0.14
N PHE A 139 11.44 7.99 -0.84
CA PHE A 139 11.48 8.54 -2.21
C PHE A 139 11.03 7.50 -3.23
N ILE A 140 11.40 6.24 -3.04
CA ILE A 140 10.98 5.12 -3.90
C ILE A 140 9.46 4.95 -3.88
N ILE A 141 8.80 5.03 -2.73
CA ILE A 141 7.33 4.91 -2.66
C ILE A 141 6.60 6.14 -3.22
N ILE A 142 7.22 7.34 -3.18
CA ILE A 142 6.70 8.52 -3.87
C ILE A 142 6.78 8.30 -5.38
N ALA A 143 7.93 7.85 -5.88
CA ALA A 143 8.16 7.52 -7.29
C ALA A 143 7.19 6.45 -7.80
N ALA A 144 6.97 5.39 -7.01
CA ALA A 144 6.04 4.31 -7.31
C ALA A 144 4.56 4.72 -7.21
N GLY A 145 4.23 5.93 -6.75
CA GLY A 145 2.85 6.40 -6.64
C GLY A 145 2.05 5.80 -5.48
N HIS A 146 2.70 5.14 -4.52
CA HIS A 146 2.07 4.57 -3.32
C HIS A 146 1.78 5.63 -2.25
N ILE A 147 0.99 6.64 -2.62
CA ILE A 147 0.76 7.85 -1.83
C ILE A 147 0.13 7.57 -0.45
N TRP A 148 -0.75 6.59 -0.35
CA TRP A 148 -1.35 6.20 0.94
C TRP A 148 -0.30 5.72 1.96
N LYS A 149 0.78 5.04 1.50
CA LYS A 149 1.93 4.69 2.35
C LYS A 149 2.67 5.94 2.81
N VAL A 150 2.89 6.88 1.89
CA VAL A 150 3.59 8.14 2.17
C VAL A 150 2.89 8.90 3.30
N TRP A 151 1.56 9.00 3.23
CA TRP A 151 0.77 9.72 4.24
C TRP A 151 0.88 9.07 5.61
N ALA A 152 0.71 7.74 5.69
CA ALA A 152 0.84 7.01 6.95
C ALA A 152 2.23 7.23 7.58
N LEU A 153 3.28 7.03 6.80
CA LEU A 153 4.65 7.17 7.28
C LEU A 153 4.97 8.60 7.77
N ALA A 154 4.35 9.62 7.18
CA ALA A 154 4.52 11.01 7.60
C ALA A 154 3.84 11.36 8.94
N TYR A 155 2.69 10.74 9.25
CA TYR A 155 1.92 11.04 10.45
C TYR A 155 2.33 10.21 11.67
N LEU A 156 3.07 9.13 11.47
CA LEU A 156 3.54 8.24 12.53
C LEU A 156 4.55 8.88 13.50
N PRO A 157 5.66 9.52 13.08
CA PRO A 157 6.58 10.16 14.03
C PRO A 157 5.92 11.20 14.96
N PRO A 158 5.07 12.13 14.49
CA PRO A 158 4.41 13.07 15.39
C PRO A 158 3.35 12.40 16.29
N MET A 159 2.72 11.29 15.87
CA MET A 159 1.91 10.45 16.78
C MET A 159 2.77 9.87 17.92
N ILE A 160 3.94 9.31 17.60
CA ILE A 160 4.91 8.82 18.59
C ILE A 160 5.39 9.96 19.50
N ALA A 161 5.55 11.17 18.97
CA ALA A 161 5.86 12.35 19.76
C ALA A 161 4.82 12.58 20.87
N GLY A 162 3.53 12.38 20.57
CA GLY A 162 2.44 12.46 21.56
C GLY A 162 2.58 11.43 22.66
N VAL A 163 2.88 10.18 22.28
CA VAL A 163 3.14 9.07 23.22
C VAL A 163 4.32 9.39 24.14
N VAL A 164 5.42 9.87 23.58
CA VAL A 164 6.62 10.26 24.34
C VAL A 164 6.32 11.41 25.30
N LEU A 165 5.56 12.43 24.87
CA LEU A 165 5.16 13.54 25.74
C LEU A 165 4.32 13.08 26.93
N ALA A 166 3.39 12.13 26.71
CA ALA A 166 2.57 11.54 27.77
C ALA A 166 3.45 10.83 28.82
N TYR A 167 4.35 9.93 28.40
CA TYR A 167 5.29 9.26 29.32
C TYR A 167 6.26 10.23 30.00
N ARG A 168 6.57 11.36 29.34
CA ARG A 168 7.33 12.47 29.95
C ARG A 168 6.50 13.36 30.90
N GLY A 169 5.25 12.98 31.22
CA GLY A 169 4.39 13.65 32.20
C GLY A 169 3.65 14.88 31.65
N LYS A 170 3.76 15.16 30.35
CA LYS A 170 3.05 16.27 29.68
C LYS A 170 1.71 15.79 29.13
N TYR A 171 0.84 15.29 30.01
CA TYR A 171 -0.39 14.57 29.66
C TYR A 171 -1.27 15.26 28.63
N LEU A 172 -1.62 16.54 28.83
CA LEU A 172 -2.47 17.27 27.91
C LEU A 172 -1.87 17.41 26.50
N LYS A 173 -0.56 17.71 26.41
CA LYS A 173 0.13 17.83 25.12
C LYS A 173 0.27 16.46 24.45
N GLY A 174 0.54 15.42 25.24
CA GLY A 174 0.55 14.04 24.76
C GLY A 174 -0.82 13.61 24.22
N LEU A 175 -1.88 13.86 24.97
CA LEU A 175 -3.27 13.55 24.59
C LEU A 175 -3.65 14.18 23.25
N LEU A 176 -3.47 15.50 23.12
CA LEU A 176 -3.85 16.25 21.92
C LEU A 176 -3.04 15.79 20.71
N LEU A 177 -1.73 15.61 20.87
CA LEU A 177 -0.85 15.24 19.77
C LEU A 177 -1.10 13.79 19.31
N THR A 178 -1.30 12.86 20.25
CA THR A 178 -1.71 11.49 19.93
C THR A 178 -3.08 11.47 19.26
N ALA A 179 -4.07 12.21 19.76
CA ALA A 179 -5.42 12.24 19.15
C ALA A 179 -5.42 12.76 17.71
N ILE A 180 -4.75 13.89 17.45
CA ILE A 180 -4.69 14.50 16.11
C ILE A 180 -3.95 13.58 15.13
N PHE A 181 -2.76 13.10 15.50
CA PHE A 181 -1.96 12.32 14.57
C PHE A 181 -2.42 10.86 14.45
N SER A 182 -3.11 10.29 15.45
CA SER A 182 -3.85 9.05 15.26
C SER A 182 -5.03 9.25 14.32
N ALA A 183 -5.71 10.41 14.33
CA ALA A 183 -6.75 10.71 13.35
C ALA A 183 -6.18 10.80 11.92
N PHE A 184 -5.05 11.52 11.74
CA PHE A 184 -4.38 11.62 10.44
C PHE A 184 -3.88 10.26 9.95
N GLU A 185 -3.30 9.46 10.84
CA GLU A 185 -2.79 8.12 10.52
C GLU A 185 -3.92 7.19 10.03
N VAL A 186 -5.07 7.21 10.70
CA VAL A 186 -6.23 6.43 10.26
C VAL A 186 -6.80 6.97 8.94
N GLN A 187 -6.82 8.29 8.75
CA GLN A 187 -7.26 8.91 7.50
C GLN A 187 -6.36 8.52 6.32
N ALA A 188 -5.06 8.33 6.55
CA ALA A 188 -4.13 7.82 5.54
C ALA A 188 -4.46 6.41 5.05
N ASN A 189 -5.43 5.71 5.67
CA ASN A 189 -6.08 4.49 5.18
C ASN A 189 -5.11 3.35 4.78
N HIS A 190 -3.90 3.34 5.32
CA HIS A 190 -2.90 2.30 5.03
C HIS A 190 -2.62 1.42 6.25
N VAL A 191 -3.60 0.57 6.58
CA VAL A 191 -3.64 -0.27 7.80
C VAL A 191 -2.35 -1.09 8.03
N GLN A 192 -1.69 -1.57 6.97
CA GLN A 192 -0.45 -2.34 7.09
C GLN A 192 0.71 -1.53 7.66
N MET A 193 0.86 -0.25 7.29
CA MET A 193 1.94 0.60 7.81
C MET A 193 1.66 0.97 9.26
N THR A 194 0.41 1.37 9.56
CA THR A 194 -0.03 1.62 10.92
C THR A 194 0.21 0.41 11.83
N TYR A 195 -0.11 -0.81 11.35
CA TYR A 195 0.13 -2.05 12.07
C TYR A 195 1.61 -2.29 12.39
N TYR A 196 2.52 -2.07 11.43
CA TYR A 196 3.96 -2.23 11.68
C TYR A 196 4.48 -1.26 12.75
N TYR A 197 3.99 -0.03 12.77
CA TYR A 197 4.39 0.94 13.79
C TYR A 197 3.82 0.64 15.18
N LEU A 198 2.75 -0.15 15.30
CA LEU A 198 2.31 -0.66 16.61
C LEU A 198 3.40 -1.49 17.29
N PHE A 199 4.25 -2.20 16.55
CA PHE A 199 5.41 -2.88 17.13
C PHE A 199 6.43 -1.89 17.70
N ILE A 200 6.72 -0.79 16.98
CA ILE A 200 7.61 0.27 17.47
C ILE A 200 7.06 0.85 18.79
N ILE A 201 5.77 1.21 18.80
CA ILE A 201 5.11 1.74 19.99
C ILE A 201 5.13 0.72 21.13
N LEU A 202 4.84 -0.56 20.85
CA LEU A 202 4.87 -1.63 21.85
C LEU A 202 6.27 -1.73 22.50
N PHE A 203 7.33 -1.83 21.71
CA PHE A 203 8.70 -1.88 22.24
C PHE A 203 9.06 -0.61 23.02
N MET A 204 8.66 0.58 22.54
CA MET A 204 8.87 1.83 23.26
C MET A 204 8.11 1.88 24.59
N VAL A 205 6.86 1.41 24.64
CA VAL A 205 6.06 1.30 25.86
C VAL A 205 6.69 0.34 26.85
N ILE A 206 7.19 -0.82 26.38
CA ILE A 206 7.96 -1.75 27.22
C ILE A 206 9.21 -1.08 27.78
N ALA A 207 9.93 -0.29 26.97
CA ALA A 207 11.07 0.47 27.46
C ALA A 207 10.69 1.52 28.52
N PHE A 208 9.58 2.24 28.33
CA PHE A 208 9.07 3.18 29.34
C PHE A 208 8.63 2.47 30.61
N LEU A 209 8.04 1.27 30.50
CA LEU A 209 7.67 0.45 31.65
C LEU A 209 8.91 0.02 32.44
N ALA A 210 9.93 -0.50 31.76
CA ALA A 210 11.19 -0.91 32.39
C ALA A 210 11.87 0.28 33.11
N ASP A 211 11.86 1.48 32.50
CA ASP A 211 12.37 2.70 33.13
C ASP A 211 11.53 3.12 34.35
N ALA A 212 10.20 3.03 34.25
CA ALA A 212 9.29 3.37 35.34
C ALA A 212 9.41 2.40 36.53
N ILE A 213 9.58 1.10 36.28
CA ILE A 213 9.87 0.10 37.33
C ILE A 213 11.18 0.47 38.03
N LYS A 214 12.24 0.74 37.26
CA LYS A 214 13.56 1.08 37.82
C LYS A 214 13.54 2.37 38.66
N LYS A 215 12.67 3.32 38.32
CA LYS A 215 12.55 4.63 38.99
C LYS A 215 11.44 4.70 40.04
N GLY A 216 10.63 3.65 40.21
CA GLY A 216 9.45 3.67 41.09
C GLY A 216 8.31 4.57 40.60
N GLU A 217 8.22 4.89 39.31
CA GLU A 217 7.25 5.83 38.73
C GLU A 217 6.03 5.14 38.07
N LEU A 218 5.60 3.97 38.57
CA LEU A 218 4.51 3.18 37.95
C LEU A 218 3.18 3.93 37.85
N ALA A 219 2.83 4.75 38.82
CA ALA A 219 1.60 5.55 38.79
C ALA A 219 1.61 6.56 37.62
N ARG A 220 2.77 7.14 37.33
CA ARG A 220 2.95 8.04 36.18
C ARG A 220 2.89 7.27 34.87
N PHE A 221 3.49 6.08 34.80
CA PHE A 221 3.37 5.19 33.65
C PHE A 221 1.90 4.88 33.36
N GLY A 222 1.12 4.43 34.35
CA GLY A 222 -0.30 4.13 34.17
C GLY A 222 -1.12 5.32 33.66
N LYS A 223 -0.90 6.52 34.23
CA LYS A 223 -1.56 7.77 33.74
C LYS A 223 -1.17 8.08 32.30
N ALA A 224 0.10 7.95 31.94
CA ALA A 224 0.57 8.19 30.58
C ALA A 224 -0.03 7.20 29.58
N THR A 225 -0.05 5.91 29.92
CA THR A 225 -0.68 4.87 29.10
C THR A 225 -2.16 5.15 28.87
N ALA A 226 -2.90 5.49 29.94
CA ALA A 226 -4.32 5.86 29.83
C ALA A 226 -4.52 7.07 28.90
N VAL A 227 -3.67 8.10 29.02
CA VAL A 227 -3.70 9.27 28.13
C VAL A 227 -3.47 8.90 26.66
N CYS A 228 -2.50 8.02 26.38
CA CYS A 228 -2.24 7.55 25.02
C CYS A 228 -3.44 6.76 24.47
N VAL A 229 -4.04 5.88 25.27
CA VAL A 229 -5.21 5.08 24.88
C VAL A 229 -6.40 5.99 24.58
N VAL A 230 -6.71 6.94 25.46
CA VAL A 230 -7.80 7.91 25.23
C VAL A 230 -7.54 8.73 23.98
N GLY A 231 -6.30 9.20 23.76
CA GLY A 231 -5.93 9.92 22.54
C GLY A 231 -6.15 9.08 21.28
N ALA A 232 -5.68 7.84 21.28
CA ALA A 232 -5.85 6.92 20.15
C ALA A 232 -7.34 6.62 19.88
N LEU A 233 -8.15 6.39 20.91
CA LEU A 233 -9.59 6.15 20.79
C LEU A 233 -10.32 7.36 20.19
N ILE A 234 -9.95 8.58 20.59
CA ILE A 234 -10.46 9.81 19.96
C ILE A 234 -10.09 9.80 18.48
N GLY A 235 -8.81 9.65 18.12
CA GLY A 235 -8.37 9.64 16.72
C GLY A 235 -9.05 8.58 15.84
N ILE A 236 -9.28 7.38 16.39
CA ILE A 236 -10.03 6.30 15.75
C ILE A 236 -11.49 6.68 15.55
N SER A 237 -12.14 7.28 16.56
CA SER A 237 -13.55 7.67 16.48
C SER A 237 -13.82 8.68 15.36
N LEU A 238 -12.89 9.62 15.10
CA LEU A 238 -12.99 10.62 14.04
C LEU A 238 -13.02 10.01 12.63
N ASN A 239 -12.53 8.78 12.46
CA ASN A 239 -12.45 8.07 11.18
C ASN A 239 -13.23 6.75 11.22
N LEU A 240 -14.20 6.62 12.14
CA LEU A 240 -14.89 5.35 12.36
C LEU A 240 -15.62 4.85 11.11
N SER A 241 -16.22 5.75 10.31
CA SER A 241 -16.85 5.41 9.04
C SER A 241 -15.89 4.66 8.13
N ASN A 242 -14.68 5.21 7.93
CA ASN A 242 -13.69 4.57 7.08
C ASN A 242 -13.23 3.21 7.64
N LEU A 243 -12.88 3.14 8.93
CA LEU A 243 -12.39 1.90 9.54
C LEU A 243 -13.44 0.79 9.55
N TYR A 244 -14.68 1.12 9.92
CA TYR A 244 -15.76 0.16 10.02
C TYR A 244 -16.08 -0.46 8.65
N HIS A 245 -16.23 0.37 7.61
CA HIS A 245 -16.52 -0.14 6.27
C HIS A 245 -15.31 -0.86 5.66
N THR A 246 -14.09 -0.47 6.02
CA THR A 246 -12.88 -1.23 5.66
C THR A 246 -12.87 -2.61 6.30
N TRP A 247 -13.25 -2.71 7.57
CA TRP A 247 -13.36 -3.98 8.28
C TRP A 247 -14.49 -4.85 7.72
N GLN A 248 -15.67 -4.26 7.49
CA GLN A 248 -16.82 -4.94 6.88
C GLN A 248 -16.48 -5.46 5.49
N TYR A 249 -15.89 -4.62 4.64
CA TYR A 249 -15.42 -5.00 3.32
C TYR A 249 -14.36 -6.10 3.42
N GLY A 250 -13.37 -5.93 4.28
CA GLY A 250 -12.25 -6.85 4.47
C GLY A 250 -12.65 -8.30 4.73
N GLN A 251 -13.81 -8.55 5.34
CA GLN A 251 -14.36 -9.89 5.57
C GLN A 251 -14.76 -10.61 4.28
N GLU A 252 -15.22 -9.88 3.26
CA GLU A 252 -15.67 -10.40 1.97
C GLU A 252 -14.55 -10.43 0.91
N THR A 253 -13.39 -9.83 1.21
CA THR A 253 -12.24 -9.76 0.28
C THR A 253 -11.31 -10.95 0.40
N MET A 254 -10.32 -11.02 -0.50
CA MET A 254 -9.18 -11.94 -0.38
C MET A 254 -8.43 -11.87 0.97
N ARG A 255 -8.68 -10.88 1.83
CA ARG A 255 -8.09 -10.79 3.18
C ARG A 255 -8.97 -11.41 4.28
N GLY A 256 -10.17 -11.86 3.94
CA GLY A 256 -11.10 -12.57 4.80
C GLY A 256 -10.77 -14.06 4.93
N LYS A 257 -11.66 -14.83 5.55
CA LYS A 257 -11.56 -16.30 5.62
C LYS A 257 -12.13 -16.91 4.33
N SER A 258 -11.49 -17.96 3.80
CA SER A 258 -12.03 -18.68 2.64
C SER A 258 -13.01 -19.72 3.16
N GLU A 259 -14.15 -19.84 2.48
CA GLU A 259 -15.08 -20.94 2.71
C GLU A 259 -14.64 -22.21 1.98
N LEU A 260 -13.68 -22.12 1.04
CA LEU A 260 -13.11 -23.26 0.34
C LEU A 260 -12.00 -23.92 1.19
N VAL A 261 -12.06 -25.23 1.27
CA VAL A 261 -10.93 -26.06 1.76
C VAL A 261 -10.07 -26.44 0.57
N LYS A 262 -8.80 -26.01 0.54
CA LYS A 262 -7.86 -26.34 -0.56
C LYS A 262 -7.20 -27.71 -0.33
N LYS A 263 -6.85 -28.40 -1.43
CA LYS A 263 -6.10 -29.68 -1.39
C LYS A 263 -4.73 -29.54 -0.72
N ASN A 264 -4.07 -28.39 -0.83
CA ASN A 264 -2.80 -28.10 -0.15
C ASN A 264 -3.05 -27.31 1.15
N VAL A 265 -3.47 -28.01 2.20
CA VAL A 265 -3.77 -27.45 3.53
C VAL A 265 -2.56 -26.71 4.12
N ALA A 266 -1.33 -27.11 3.76
CA ALA A 266 -0.10 -26.50 4.25
C ALA A 266 0.17 -25.08 3.71
N ASN A 267 -0.44 -24.68 2.59
CA ASN A 267 -0.33 -23.30 2.07
C ASN A 267 -1.48 -22.40 2.54
N GLN A 268 -2.59 -22.99 2.98
CA GLN A 268 -3.76 -22.27 3.44
C GLN A 268 -3.56 -21.79 4.89
N THR A 269 -3.73 -20.48 5.11
CA THR A 269 -3.77 -19.90 6.47
C THR A 269 -5.17 -20.06 7.06
N SER A 270 -5.28 -20.06 8.40
CA SER A 270 -6.56 -20.18 9.11
C SER A 270 -7.50 -18.99 8.86
N SER A 271 -6.93 -17.83 8.53
CA SER A 271 -7.61 -16.59 8.16
C SER A 271 -6.62 -15.68 7.43
N GLY A 272 -7.04 -15.03 6.34
CA GLY A 272 -6.20 -14.11 5.58
C GLY A 272 -5.72 -14.70 4.25
N LEU A 273 -4.57 -14.22 3.80
CA LEU A 273 -3.95 -14.56 2.51
C LEU A 273 -3.19 -15.90 2.60
N ASP A 274 -2.96 -16.54 1.46
CA ASP A 274 -2.15 -17.77 1.39
C ASP A 274 -0.68 -17.48 1.70
N ARG A 275 0.03 -18.46 2.28
CA ARG A 275 1.42 -18.29 2.75
C ARG A 275 2.33 -17.83 1.60
N ASP A 276 2.28 -18.51 0.47
CA ASP A 276 3.10 -18.16 -0.70
C ASP A 276 2.85 -16.74 -1.21
N TYR A 277 1.59 -16.30 -1.19
CA TYR A 277 1.22 -14.95 -1.63
C TYR A 277 1.74 -13.87 -0.69
N ILE A 278 1.73 -14.14 0.62
CA ILE A 278 2.28 -13.24 1.64
C ILE A 278 3.80 -13.12 1.48
N THR A 279 4.49 -14.26 1.32
CA THR A 279 5.96 -14.33 1.22
C THR A 279 6.49 -14.15 -0.20
N GLN A 280 5.65 -13.78 -1.17
CA GLN A 280 6.08 -13.60 -2.55
C GLN A 280 7.14 -12.49 -2.70
N TRP A 281 7.00 -11.38 -1.97
CA TRP A 281 8.03 -10.32 -1.85
C TRP A 281 8.77 -10.48 -0.53
N SER A 282 9.67 -11.46 -0.51
CA SER A 282 10.55 -11.73 0.62
C SER A 282 11.95 -11.22 0.35
N TYR A 283 12.47 -10.48 1.30
CA TYR A 283 13.78 -9.85 1.24
C TYR A 283 14.89 -10.90 1.31
N GLY A 284 15.92 -10.78 0.48
CA GLY A 284 17.11 -11.64 0.58
C GLY A 284 17.81 -11.48 1.94
N ILE A 285 18.47 -12.52 2.45
CA ILE A 285 19.25 -12.39 3.70
C ILE A 285 20.41 -11.42 3.49
N ASP A 286 21.08 -11.54 2.36
CA ASP A 286 22.18 -10.68 1.92
C ASP A 286 21.70 -9.31 1.41
N GLU A 287 20.43 -9.16 1.00
CA GLU A 287 19.81 -7.85 0.73
C GLU A 287 19.78 -6.93 1.96
N THR A 288 19.91 -7.47 3.18
CA THR A 288 20.03 -6.68 4.43
C THR A 288 21.17 -5.65 4.36
N TRP A 289 22.21 -5.92 3.56
CA TRP A 289 23.29 -4.97 3.34
C TRP A 289 22.84 -3.70 2.61
N THR A 290 21.68 -3.68 1.93
CA THR A 290 21.19 -2.46 1.28
C THR A 290 20.81 -1.33 2.25
N LEU A 291 20.62 -1.65 3.54
CA LEU A 291 20.52 -0.65 4.61
C LEU A 291 21.77 0.27 4.65
N MET A 292 22.95 -0.26 4.30
CA MET A 292 24.23 0.46 4.32
C MET A 292 24.86 0.65 2.93
N ILE A 293 24.54 -0.19 1.95
CA ILE A 293 25.12 -0.17 0.59
C ILE A 293 23.98 -0.31 -0.42
N PRO A 294 23.45 0.78 -1.02
CA PRO A 294 22.19 0.75 -1.75
C PRO A 294 22.11 -0.35 -2.79
N ASP A 295 23.09 -0.45 -3.69
CA ASP A 295 23.04 -1.43 -4.78
C ASP A 295 23.67 -2.79 -4.41
N ALA A 296 23.58 -3.23 -3.14
CA ALA A 296 24.09 -4.55 -2.71
C ALA A 296 23.50 -5.73 -3.49
N LYS A 297 22.27 -5.59 -3.99
CA LYS A 297 21.62 -6.51 -4.94
C LYS A 297 21.06 -5.81 -6.19
N GLY A 298 21.70 -4.69 -6.53
CA GLY A 298 21.27 -3.82 -7.62
C GLY A 298 20.17 -2.83 -7.23
N GLY A 299 19.74 -2.04 -8.21
CA GLY A 299 18.77 -0.98 -8.05
C GLY A 299 17.33 -1.40 -8.35
N ALA A 300 16.59 -0.54 -9.03
CA ALA A 300 15.20 -0.83 -9.44
C ALA A 300 15.15 -1.90 -10.55
N SER A 301 14.05 -2.63 -10.66
CA SER A 301 13.78 -3.62 -11.72
C SER A 301 13.44 -2.94 -13.06
N VAL A 302 14.31 -2.04 -13.50
CA VAL A 302 14.29 -1.42 -14.83
C VAL A 302 15.40 -2.05 -15.69
N PRO A 303 15.35 -1.90 -17.03
CA PRO A 303 16.36 -2.45 -17.92
C PRO A 303 17.79 -2.10 -17.50
N LEU A 304 18.68 -3.09 -17.53
CA LEU A 304 20.10 -2.93 -17.20
C LEU A 304 20.76 -1.90 -18.12
N ALA A 305 20.33 -1.84 -19.37
CA ALA A 305 20.79 -0.87 -20.37
C ALA A 305 20.57 0.61 -19.98
N GLN A 306 19.67 0.91 -19.04
CA GLN A 306 19.44 2.28 -18.56
C GLN A 306 20.48 2.74 -17.52
N ASN A 307 21.31 1.83 -17.01
CA ASN A 307 22.33 2.15 -16.02
C ASN A 307 23.65 2.48 -16.71
N GLN A 308 24.03 3.76 -16.71
CA GLN A 308 25.27 4.21 -17.35
C GLN A 308 26.51 3.47 -16.83
N GLN A 309 26.61 3.27 -15.52
CA GLN A 309 27.71 2.55 -14.90
C GLN A 309 27.73 1.06 -15.26
N ALA A 310 26.56 0.46 -15.46
CA ALA A 310 26.47 -0.90 -15.95
C ALA A 310 27.02 -1.01 -17.37
N MET A 311 26.69 -0.02 -18.22
CA MET A 311 27.05 -0.01 -19.63
C MET A 311 28.54 0.25 -19.89
N GLU A 312 29.28 0.86 -18.96
CA GLU A 312 30.74 1.02 -19.06
C GLU A 312 31.49 -0.32 -19.15
N LYS A 313 30.94 -1.38 -18.55
CA LYS A 313 31.53 -2.73 -18.54
C LYS A 313 30.77 -3.72 -19.44
N ALA A 314 29.72 -3.27 -20.10
CA ALA A 314 28.86 -4.11 -20.92
C ALA A 314 29.49 -4.42 -22.27
N ASP A 315 29.37 -5.67 -22.72
CA ASP A 315 29.73 -6.05 -24.08
C ASP A 315 28.71 -5.44 -25.09
N PRO A 316 29.15 -4.64 -26.07
CA PRO A 316 28.27 -4.04 -27.08
C PRO A 316 27.44 -5.07 -27.87
N ASN A 317 27.90 -6.32 -27.98
CA ASN A 317 27.21 -7.38 -28.72
C ASN A 317 25.93 -7.86 -28.02
N PHE A 318 25.79 -7.61 -26.71
CA PHE A 318 24.67 -8.11 -25.91
C PHE A 318 23.70 -7.02 -25.43
N VAL A 319 23.80 -5.80 -25.94
CA VAL A 319 22.96 -4.66 -25.52
C VAL A 319 21.46 -4.95 -25.61
N GLN A 320 21.02 -5.65 -26.68
CA GLN A 320 19.62 -6.05 -26.85
C GLN A 320 19.14 -6.99 -25.72
N ILE A 321 20.03 -7.84 -25.20
CA ILE A 321 19.75 -8.73 -24.08
C ILE A 321 19.70 -7.94 -22.77
N TYR A 322 20.62 -6.97 -22.59
CA TYR A 322 20.61 -6.09 -21.41
C TYR A 322 19.41 -5.14 -21.36
N GLN A 323 18.70 -4.93 -22.47
CA GLN A 323 17.40 -4.24 -22.47
C GLN A 323 16.27 -5.10 -21.88
N GLN A 324 16.41 -6.42 -21.90
CA GLN A 324 15.41 -7.36 -21.37
C GLN A 324 15.73 -7.81 -19.94
N LEU A 325 16.99 -7.73 -19.52
CA LEU A 325 17.43 -8.04 -18.15
C LEU A 325 17.34 -6.83 -17.23
N GLY A 326 16.99 -7.06 -15.96
CA GLY A 326 16.85 -6.02 -14.96
C GLY A 326 18.16 -5.65 -14.26
N GLN A 327 18.20 -4.46 -13.64
CA GLN A 327 19.31 -4.07 -12.75
C GLN A 327 19.28 -4.79 -11.39
N TYR A 328 18.14 -5.35 -10.99
CA TYR A 328 17.97 -6.05 -9.72
C TYR A 328 18.20 -7.56 -9.89
N TRP A 329 18.99 -8.17 -9.00
CA TRP A 329 19.31 -9.61 -9.05
C TRP A 329 19.12 -10.33 -7.71
N GLY A 330 18.30 -9.75 -6.83
CA GLY A 330 18.02 -10.30 -5.52
C GLY A 330 16.96 -11.41 -5.52
N ASN A 331 16.46 -11.71 -4.31
CA ASN A 331 15.51 -12.79 -4.05
C ASN A 331 14.04 -12.36 -4.18
N GLN A 332 13.72 -11.15 -4.62
CA GLN A 332 12.33 -10.74 -4.87
C GLN A 332 11.97 -10.91 -6.36
N PRO A 333 10.68 -10.97 -6.73
CA PRO A 333 10.28 -10.94 -8.14
C PRO A 333 10.68 -9.64 -8.85
N GLY A 334 10.85 -8.57 -8.08
CA GLY A 334 11.29 -7.26 -8.53
C GLY A 334 11.21 -6.25 -7.39
N THR A 335 11.85 -5.10 -7.56
CA THR A 335 11.85 -3.99 -6.60
C THR A 335 11.83 -2.64 -7.29
N SER A 336 11.26 -1.62 -6.65
CA SER A 336 11.35 -0.22 -7.09
C SER A 336 12.65 0.46 -6.60
N GLY A 337 13.42 -0.22 -5.76
CA GLY A 337 14.73 0.22 -5.27
C GLY A 337 15.11 -0.37 -3.91
N PRO A 338 16.30 -0.07 -3.39
CA PRO A 338 16.80 -0.57 -2.12
C PRO A 338 16.23 0.18 -0.92
N VAL A 339 16.35 -0.44 0.26
CA VAL A 339 15.97 0.14 1.55
C VAL A 339 17.23 0.70 2.21
N TYR A 340 17.69 1.87 1.76
CA TYR A 340 18.92 2.51 2.24
C TYR A 340 18.62 3.58 3.29
N VAL A 341 19.23 3.42 4.47
CA VAL A 341 19.02 4.32 5.63
C VAL A 341 20.19 5.26 5.90
N GLY A 342 21.26 5.18 5.08
CA GLY A 342 22.46 6.03 5.18
C GLY A 342 23.68 5.29 5.75
N ALA A 343 24.80 5.31 5.04
CA ALA A 343 26.00 4.57 5.43
C ALA A 343 26.61 5.07 6.75
N PHE A 344 26.77 6.39 6.90
CA PHE A 344 27.25 6.97 8.15
C PHE A 344 26.21 6.84 9.29
N VAL A 345 24.92 6.82 8.95
CA VAL A 345 23.82 6.62 9.91
C VAL A 345 23.91 5.22 10.51
N CYS A 346 24.18 4.19 9.70
CA CYS A 346 24.45 2.83 10.15
C CYS A 346 25.66 2.76 11.10
N MET A 347 26.74 3.48 10.82
CA MET A 347 27.89 3.56 11.74
C MET A 347 27.52 4.20 13.07
N LEU A 348 26.77 5.30 13.06
CA LEU A 348 26.25 5.95 14.28
C LEU A 348 25.28 5.05 15.05
N PHE A 349 24.46 4.26 14.35
CA PHE A 349 23.56 3.27 14.95
C PHE A 349 24.35 2.21 15.73
N ILE A 350 25.36 1.59 15.10
CA ILE A 350 26.23 0.60 15.76
C ILE A 350 26.95 1.24 16.95
N LEU A 351 27.48 2.46 16.79
CA LEU A 351 28.10 3.19 17.90
C LEU A 351 27.10 3.44 19.04
N GLY A 352 25.85 3.78 18.70
CA GLY A 352 24.74 3.96 19.62
C GLY A 352 24.46 2.74 20.47
N LEU A 353 24.67 1.52 19.94
CA LEU A 353 24.52 0.28 20.70
C LEU A 353 25.46 0.22 21.92
N PHE A 354 26.65 0.80 21.78
CA PHE A 354 27.66 0.83 22.84
C PHE A 354 27.51 2.02 23.79
N ILE A 355 27.28 3.23 23.26
CA ILE A 355 27.37 4.47 24.06
C ILE A 355 26.02 4.91 24.65
N VAL A 356 24.90 4.55 24.03
CA VAL A 356 23.57 4.90 24.55
C VAL A 356 23.21 3.95 25.70
N LYS A 357 22.69 4.54 26.78
CA LYS A 357 22.25 3.81 27.98
C LYS A 357 20.72 3.84 28.08
N GLY A 358 20.18 2.86 28.80
CA GLY A 358 18.75 2.78 29.13
C GLY A 358 17.96 1.82 28.25
N PRO A 359 16.70 1.55 28.64
CA PRO A 359 15.88 0.52 27.99
C PRO A 359 15.45 0.89 26.57
N MET A 360 15.35 2.19 26.25
CA MET A 360 14.97 2.66 24.90
C MET A 360 15.91 2.14 23.81
N LYS A 361 17.22 2.06 24.09
CA LYS A 361 18.19 1.47 23.14
C LYS A 361 17.81 0.05 22.75
N TRP A 362 17.49 -0.77 23.76
CA TRP A 362 17.18 -2.18 23.55
C TRP A 362 15.84 -2.37 22.86
N ALA A 363 14.86 -1.50 23.13
CA ALA A 363 13.60 -1.47 22.38
C ALA A 363 13.82 -1.18 20.88
N LEU A 364 14.64 -0.18 20.55
CA LEU A 364 14.94 0.15 19.15
C LEU A 364 15.73 -0.98 18.46
N LEU A 365 16.70 -1.58 19.14
CA LEU A 365 17.43 -2.74 18.61
C LEU A 365 16.51 -3.94 18.37
N ALA A 366 15.67 -4.29 19.35
CA ALA A 366 14.74 -5.41 19.25
C ALA A 366 13.74 -5.22 18.10
N ALA A 367 13.19 -4.01 17.94
CA ALA A 367 12.31 -3.68 16.82
C ALA A 367 13.04 -3.77 15.47
N THR A 368 14.30 -3.31 15.39
CA THR A 368 15.12 -3.42 14.18
C THR A 368 15.34 -4.88 13.79
N ILE A 369 15.81 -5.71 14.73
CA ILE A 369 16.06 -7.14 14.51
C ILE A 369 14.76 -7.84 14.10
N LEU A 370 13.65 -7.58 14.81
CA LEU A 370 12.35 -8.16 14.48
C LEU A 370 11.96 -7.87 13.03
N SER A 371 12.11 -6.62 12.59
CA SER A 371 11.75 -6.22 11.23
C SER A 371 12.61 -6.90 10.16
N ILE A 372 13.92 -7.04 10.38
CA ILE A 372 14.82 -7.73 9.45
C ILE A 372 14.45 -9.21 9.35
N LEU A 373 14.25 -9.90 10.48
CA LEU A 373 13.89 -11.32 10.50
C LEU A 373 12.55 -11.60 9.81
N LEU A 374 11.57 -10.71 9.95
CA LEU A 374 10.27 -10.84 9.27
C LEU A 374 10.35 -10.47 7.79
N ALA A 375 11.17 -9.50 7.42
CA ALA A 375 11.37 -9.11 6.03
C ALA A 375 11.93 -10.26 5.19
N TRP A 376 12.76 -11.13 5.77
CA TRP A 376 13.33 -12.30 5.08
C TRP A 376 12.28 -13.29 4.58
N GLY A 377 11.10 -13.36 5.19
CA GLY A 377 9.96 -14.12 4.69
C GLY A 377 10.29 -15.57 4.33
N ARG A 378 10.21 -15.91 3.03
CA ARG A 378 10.52 -17.23 2.46
C ARG A 378 11.95 -17.70 2.74
N ASN A 379 12.88 -16.77 2.95
CA ASN A 379 14.26 -17.07 3.30
C ASN A 379 14.43 -17.43 4.78
N PHE A 380 13.39 -17.24 5.62
CA PHE A 380 13.36 -17.69 7.01
C PHE A 380 11.95 -18.12 7.46
N MET A 381 11.44 -19.18 6.82
CA MET A 381 10.08 -19.70 7.07
C MET A 381 9.76 -20.11 8.51
N PRO A 382 10.68 -20.67 9.33
CA PRO A 382 10.33 -21.03 10.71
C PRO A 382 9.78 -19.86 11.53
N PHE A 383 10.39 -18.68 11.41
CA PHE A 383 9.95 -17.48 12.12
C PHE A 383 8.75 -16.82 11.46
N THR A 384 8.71 -16.80 10.12
CA THR A 384 7.57 -16.28 9.36
C THR A 384 6.30 -17.07 9.65
N ASN A 385 6.37 -18.40 9.72
CA ASN A 385 5.24 -19.26 10.05
C ASN A 385 4.72 -19.01 11.47
N PHE A 386 5.61 -18.86 12.45
CA PHE A 386 5.20 -18.49 13.81
C PHE A 386 4.36 -17.19 13.82
N PHE A 387 4.77 -16.18 13.06
CA PHE A 387 3.99 -14.95 12.95
C PHE A 387 2.67 -15.12 12.19
N LEU A 388 2.67 -15.90 11.11
CA LEU A 388 1.45 -16.18 10.33
C LEU A 388 0.41 -16.96 11.14
N ASP A 389 0.85 -17.89 11.98
CA ASP A 389 -0.03 -18.81 12.69
C ASP A 389 -0.52 -18.24 14.03
N TYR A 390 0.30 -17.42 14.72
CA TYR A 390 0.01 -16.98 16.10
C TYR A 390 -0.17 -15.46 16.28
N VAL A 391 0.40 -14.62 15.39
CA VAL A 391 0.35 -13.16 15.59
C VAL A 391 -0.87 -12.57 14.87
N PRO A 392 -1.80 -11.92 15.60
CA PRO A 392 -3.04 -11.41 15.02
C PRO A 392 -2.79 -10.48 13.83
N MET A 393 -3.67 -10.56 12.82
CA MET A 393 -3.66 -9.71 11.62
C MET A 393 -2.45 -9.87 10.68
N TYR A 394 -1.34 -10.48 11.10
CA TYR A 394 -0.13 -10.60 10.26
C TYR A 394 -0.41 -11.31 8.93
N ALA A 395 -1.20 -12.39 8.95
CA ALA A 395 -1.60 -13.14 7.76
C ALA A 395 -2.54 -12.38 6.78
N LYS A 396 -2.97 -11.16 7.10
CA LYS A 396 -3.81 -10.33 6.22
C LYS A 396 -3.03 -9.40 5.29
N PHE A 397 -1.72 -9.29 5.48
CA PHE A 397 -0.86 -8.36 4.75
C PHE A 397 0.03 -9.09 3.74
N ARG A 398 0.27 -8.46 2.59
CA ARG A 398 1.17 -8.94 1.52
C ARG A 398 2.50 -8.22 1.63
N THR A 399 3.56 -8.79 1.05
CA THR A 399 4.86 -8.14 0.89
C THR A 399 5.55 -7.91 2.23
N VAL A 400 6.00 -8.99 2.83
CA VAL A 400 6.70 -9.00 4.13
C VAL A 400 7.92 -8.08 4.16
N ALA A 401 8.61 -7.86 3.03
CA ALA A 401 9.74 -6.92 2.94
C ALA A 401 9.39 -5.49 3.38
N SER A 402 8.13 -5.06 3.24
CA SER A 402 7.70 -3.70 3.63
C SER A 402 7.76 -3.43 5.14
N ILE A 403 7.93 -4.45 5.97
CA ILE A 403 8.11 -4.29 7.42
C ILE A 403 9.44 -3.60 7.78
N LEU A 404 10.40 -3.53 6.85
CA LEU A 404 11.68 -2.83 7.03
C LEU A 404 11.52 -1.34 7.32
N VAL A 405 10.35 -0.75 7.07
CA VAL A 405 10.04 0.61 7.50
C VAL A 405 10.22 0.82 9.02
N ILE A 406 10.11 -0.25 9.81
CA ILE A 406 10.49 -0.25 11.23
C ILE A 406 12.00 0.03 11.38
N ALA A 407 12.85 -0.70 10.66
CA ALA A 407 14.30 -0.48 10.67
C ALA A 407 14.66 0.93 10.20
N GLU A 408 14.00 1.43 9.15
CA GLU A 408 14.19 2.80 8.66
C GLU A 408 13.82 3.86 9.67
N PHE A 409 12.95 3.55 10.64
CA PHE A 409 12.64 4.46 11.73
C PHE A 409 13.60 4.30 12.91
N THR A 410 13.87 3.06 13.34
CA THR A 410 14.62 2.77 14.57
C THR A 410 16.11 3.05 14.43
N ILE A 411 16.69 2.82 13.24
CA ILE A 411 18.11 3.03 12.97
C ILE A 411 18.46 4.54 13.06
N PRO A 412 17.81 5.45 12.31
CA PRO A 412 18.00 6.88 12.47
C PRO A 412 17.77 7.39 13.89
N LEU A 413 16.73 6.93 14.58
CA LEU A 413 16.43 7.39 15.93
C LEU A 413 17.58 7.04 16.91
N LEU A 414 18.07 5.79 16.89
CA LEU A 414 19.17 5.40 17.77
C LEU A 414 20.50 6.06 17.37
N ALA A 415 20.77 6.22 16.07
CA ALA A 415 21.92 6.99 15.57
C ALA A 415 21.91 8.43 16.10
N MET A 416 20.74 9.09 16.08
CA MET A 416 20.57 10.43 16.62
C MET A 416 20.70 10.48 18.14
N MET A 417 20.24 9.45 18.87
CA MET A 417 20.50 9.34 20.31
C MET A 417 21.99 9.22 20.62
N ALA A 418 22.75 8.50 19.78
CA ALA A 418 24.21 8.41 19.89
C ALA A 418 24.87 9.78 19.68
N LEU A 419 24.48 10.50 18.63
CA LEU A 419 25.01 11.83 18.35
C LEU A 419 24.63 12.85 19.43
N LYS A 420 23.41 12.79 19.95
CA LYS A 420 22.98 13.60 21.10
C LYS A 420 23.88 13.34 22.31
N LYS A 421 24.20 12.07 22.60
CA LYS A 421 25.11 11.71 23.69
C LYS A 421 26.52 12.28 23.48
N ILE A 422 27.05 12.21 22.26
CA ILE A 422 28.36 12.78 21.90
C ILE A 422 28.38 14.31 22.06
N VAL A 423 27.31 15.00 21.67
CA VAL A 423 27.22 16.48 21.77
C VAL A 423 27.03 16.94 23.21
N ASP A 424 26.26 16.20 24.00
CA ASP A 424 26.02 16.53 25.41
C ASP A 424 27.23 16.16 26.30
N GLU A 425 27.95 15.08 25.99
CA GLU A 425 29.12 14.58 26.73
C GLU A 425 30.29 14.25 25.77
N PRO A 426 31.04 15.27 25.29
CA PRO A 426 32.10 15.07 24.29
C PRO A 426 33.25 14.16 24.74
N GLU A 427 33.52 14.04 26.05
CA GLU A 427 34.58 13.17 26.56
C GLU A 427 34.34 11.69 26.22
N ILE A 428 33.09 11.30 25.93
CA ILE A 428 32.74 9.92 25.59
C ILE A 428 33.52 9.41 24.37
N LEU A 429 33.84 10.27 23.40
CA LEU A 429 34.65 9.89 22.23
C LEU A 429 36.07 9.50 22.62
N THR A 430 36.59 10.01 23.73
CA THR A 430 37.91 9.66 24.26
C THR A 430 37.83 8.43 25.15
N GLU A 431 36.92 8.41 26.12
CA GLU A 431 36.77 7.31 27.07
C GLU A 431 36.34 5.99 26.41
N LYS A 432 35.55 6.07 25.34
CA LYS A 432 34.93 4.95 24.65
C LYS A 432 35.42 4.80 23.21
N ILE A 433 36.62 5.31 22.91
CA ILE A 433 37.21 5.33 21.55
C ILE A 433 37.25 3.94 20.89
N LYS A 434 37.49 2.87 21.66
CA LYS A 434 37.48 1.49 21.15
C LYS A 434 36.16 1.12 20.47
N TYR A 435 35.04 1.65 20.94
CA TYR A 435 33.73 1.41 20.33
C TYR A 435 33.53 2.23 19.06
N VAL A 436 34.19 3.38 18.93
CA VAL A 436 34.23 4.13 17.67
C VAL A 436 35.02 3.35 16.61
N TYR A 437 36.19 2.81 16.97
CA TYR A 437 36.97 1.95 16.08
C TYR A 437 36.23 0.65 15.72
N ALA A 438 35.57 0.02 16.70
CA ALA A 438 34.74 -1.15 16.43
C ALA A 438 33.59 -0.84 15.47
N SER A 439 32.88 0.29 15.67
CA SER A 439 31.77 0.69 14.79
C SER A 439 32.26 1.04 13.39
N PHE A 440 33.43 1.69 13.27
CA PHE A 440 34.09 1.95 12.00
C PHE A 440 34.48 0.65 11.29
N GLY A 441 35.11 -0.30 11.99
CA GLY A 441 35.49 -1.60 11.44
C GLY A 441 34.26 -2.43 10.99
N LEU A 442 33.19 -2.44 11.78
CA LEU A 442 31.94 -3.12 11.46
C LEU A 442 31.12 -2.47 10.34
N THR A 443 31.52 -1.30 9.84
CA THR A 443 30.83 -0.61 8.74
C THR A 443 31.79 -0.37 7.57
N ALA A 444 32.68 0.62 7.67
CA ALA A 444 33.67 0.91 6.65
C ALA A 444 34.60 -0.29 6.38
N GLY A 445 34.95 -1.07 7.40
CA GLY A 445 35.75 -2.30 7.21
C GLY A 445 35.04 -3.32 6.31
N PHE A 446 33.75 -3.58 6.54
CA PHE A 446 32.97 -4.45 5.65
C PHE A 446 32.76 -3.84 4.26
N CYS A 447 32.52 -2.53 4.15
CA CYS A 447 32.44 -1.86 2.85
C CYS A 447 33.74 -2.05 2.04
N LEU A 448 34.89 -1.93 2.69
CA LEU A 448 36.20 -2.12 2.07
C LEU A 448 36.41 -3.59 1.65
N LEU A 449 36.09 -4.54 2.54
CA LEU A 449 36.20 -5.98 2.23
C LEU A 449 35.30 -6.37 1.05
N PHE A 450 34.07 -5.87 1.00
CA PHE A 450 33.14 -6.12 -0.09
C PHE A 450 33.57 -5.46 -1.40
N ALA A 451 34.22 -4.29 -1.33
CA ALA A 451 34.76 -3.62 -2.51
C ALA A 451 35.94 -4.37 -3.14
N ILE A 452 36.84 -4.94 -2.31
CA ILE A 452 38.07 -5.60 -2.79
C ILE A 452 37.80 -7.07 -3.14
N MET A 453 36.92 -7.75 -2.42
CA MET A 453 36.66 -9.18 -2.56
C MET A 453 35.15 -9.50 -2.73
N PRO A 454 34.44 -8.89 -3.69
CA PRO A 454 32.99 -9.06 -3.83
C PRO A 454 32.58 -10.52 -4.03
N GLY A 455 33.34 -11.29 -4.82
CA GLY A 455 33.02 -12.69 -5.13
C GLY A 455 33.22 -13.68 -3.96
N VAL A 456 33.87 -13.28 -2.87
CA VAL A 456 34.04 -14.13 -1.67
C VAL A 456 32.84 -13.98 -0.74
N PHE A 457 32.31 -12.76 -0.61
CA PHE A 457 31.18 -12.47 0.27
C PHE A 457 29.81 -12.64 -0.42
N PHE A 458 29.77 -12.46 -1.74
CA PHE A 458 28.58 -12.58 -2.57
C PHE A 458 28.90 -13.51 -3.75
N PRO A 459 28.57 -14.81 -3.67
CA PRO A 459 28.89 -15.76 -4.74
C PRO A 459 28.01 -15.55 -5.99
N ASP A 460 26.77 -15.09 -5.79
CA ASP A 460 25.76 -15.02 -6.85
C ASP A 460 25.40 -13.57 -7.19
N PHE A 461 25.66 -13.21 -8.45
CA PHE A 461 25.25 -11.95 -9.09
C PHE A 461 24.18 -12.15 -10.17
N ILE A 462 23.70 -13.38 -10.35
CA ILE A 462 22.64 -13.73 -11.31
C ILE A 462 21.55 -14.45 -10.53
N SER A 463 20.30 -14.02 -10.70
CA SER A 463 19.18 -14.65 -10.02
C SER A 463 18.83 -16.00 -10.65
N VAL A 464 18.20 -16.87 -9.86
CA VAL A 464 17.73 -18.19 -10.35
C VAL A 464 16.79 -18.05 -11.56
N GLN A 465 15.95 -17.02 -11.57
CA GLN A 465 15.02 -16.75 -12.67
C GLN A 465 15.76 -16.37 -13.95
N GLU A 466 16.81 -15.55 -13.84
CA GLU A 466 17.63 -15.18 -14.99
C GLU A 466 18.45 -16.35 -15.51
N THR A 467 19.00 -17.17 -14.62
CA THR A 467 19.69 -18.41 -15.05
C THR A 467 18.75 -19.31 -15.85
N GLN A 468 17.50 -19.48 -15.42
CA GLN A 468 16.49 -20.27 -16.16
C GLN A 468 16.10 -19.62 -17.49
N ALA A 469 15.96 -18.30 -17.54
CA ALA A 469 15.65 -17.58 -18.77
C ALA A 469 16.79 -17.68 -19.79
N LEU A 470 18.04 -17.50 -19.35
CA LEU A 470 19.23 -17.60 -20.19
C LEU A 470 19.49 -19.02 -20.73
N GLN A 471 19.03 -20.06 -20.03
CA GLN A 471 19.11 -21.45 -20.51
C GLN A 471 18.30 -21.72 -21.77
N GLN A 472 17.37 -20.83 -22.16
CA GLN A 472 16.64 -20.93 -23.42
C GLN A 472 17.45 -20.46 -24.64
N LEU A 473 18.60 -19.80 -24.41
CA LEU A 473 19.49 -19.33 -25.47
C LEU A 473 20.44 -20.44 -25.95
N PRO A 474 21.03 -20.31 -27.16
CA PRO A 474 22.05 -21.25 -27.63
C PRO A 474 23.27 -21.26 -26.70
N GLN A 475 23.81 -22.45 -26.41
CA GLN A 475 24.87 -22.68 -25.42
C GLN A 475 26.12 -21.82 -25.63
N GLU A 476 26.45 -21.48 -26.87
CA GLU A 476 27.60 -20.64 -27.22
C GLU A 476 27.52 -19.21 -26.67
N TYR A 477 26.31 -18.69 -26.43
CA TYR A 477 26.11 -17.34 -25.88
C TYR A 477 25.96 -17.32 -24.36
N ILE A 478 25.60 -18.44 -23.72
CA ILE A 478 25.27 -18.48 -22.29
C ILE A 478 26.46 -18.07 -21.42
N SER A 479 27.61 -18.73 -21.60
CA SER A 479 28.80 -18.50 -20.77
C SER A 479 29.36 -17.07 -20.91
N PRO A 480 29.54 -16.51 -22.13
CA PRO A 480 29.93 -15.11 -22.30
C PRO A 480 28.95 -14.11 -21.68
N ILE A 481 27.64 -14.30 -21.88
CA ILE A 481 26.61 -13.41 -21.32
C ILE A 481 26.65 -13.45 -19.79
N MET A 482 26.69 -14.65 -19.18
CA MET A 482 26.74 -14.80 -17.74
C MET A 482 28.00 -14.18 -17.12
N SER A 483 29.15 -14.35 -17.76
CA SER A 483 30.41 -13.75 -17.29
C SER A 483 30.34 -12.23 -17.34
N ASN A 484 29.96 -11.65 -18.49
CA ASN A 484 29.88 -10.19 -18.62
C ASN A 484 28.81 -9.59 -17.70
N LEU A 485 27.64 -10.23 -17.58
CA LEU A 485 26.59 -9.82 -16.64
C LEU A 485 27.08 -9.80 -15.19
N THR A 486 27.86 -10.81 -14.80
CA THR A 486 28.48 -10.87 -13.46
C THR A 486 29.46 -9.72 -13.26
N ASP A 487 30.29 -9.40 -14.24
CA ASP A 487 31.28 -8.31 -14.15
C ASP A 487 30.65 -6.93 -14.10
N ILE A 488 29.59 -6.71 -14.88
CA ILE A 488 28.74 -5.51 -14.81
C ILE A 488 28.22 -5.32 -13.39
N ARG A 489 27.57 -6.34 -12.81
CA ARG A 489 26.93 -6.26 -11.50
C ARG A 489 27.91 -6.15 -10.34
N LYS A 490 29.08 -6.81 -10.44
CA LYS A 490 30.21 -6.56 -9.54
C LYS A 490 30.67 -5.10 -9.61
N GLY A 491 30.70 -4.50 -10.80
CA GLY A 491 31.00 -3.08 -10.99
C GLY A 491 30.04 -2.17 -10.21
N ILE A 492 28.74 -2.38 -10.38
CA ILE A 492 27.68 -1.64 -9.67
C ILE A 492 27.86 -1.78 -8.15
N PHE A 493 27.93 -3.02 -7.66
CA PHE A 493 28.05 -3.31 -6.24
C PHE A 493 29.31 -2.69 -5.60
N THR A 494 30.47 -2.87 -6.22
CA THR A 494 31.75 -2.37 -5.69
C THR A 494 31.82 -0.85 -5.66
N SER A 495 31.20 -0.16 -6.62
CA SER A 495 31.13 1.31 -6.63
C SER A 495 30.37 1.85 -5.41
N ASP A 496 29.25 1.23 -5.08
CA ASP A 496 28.45 1.63 -3.92
C ASP A 496 29.10 1.24 -2.59
N CYS A 497 29.89 0.15 -2.55
CA CYS A 497 30.77 -0.16 -1.42
C CYS A 497 31.80 0.97 -1.19
N TRP A 498 32.46 1.44 -2.24
CA TRP A 498 33.41 2.55 -2.15
C TRP A 498 32.75 3.86 -1.71
N ARG A 499 31.58 4.18 -2.28
CA ARG A 499 30.82 5.36 -1.86
C ARG A 499 30.53 5.32 -0.36
N SER A 500 29.99 4.20 0.12
CA SER A 500 29.63 4.00 1.52
C SER A 500 30.86 4.08 2.43
N PHE A 501 31.99 3.50 2.03
CA PHE A 501 33.27 3.62 2.73
C PHE A 501 33.70 5.07 2.92
N TRP A 502 33.72 5.87 1.85
CA TRP A 502 34.14 7.28 1.90
C TRP A 502 33.20 8.13 2.75
N ILE A 503 31.89 7.92 2.65
CA ILE A 503 30.90 8.60 3.49
C ILE A 503 31.15 8.31 4.97
N ILE A 504 31.37 7.04 5.34
CA ILE A 504 31.67 6.67 6.73
C ILE A 504 33.00 7.25 7.19
N LEU A 505 34.02 7.27 6.33
CA LEU A 505 35.33 7.84 6.63
C LEU A 505 35.24 9.34 6.91
N ILE A 506 34.56 10.10 6.05
CA ILE A 506 34.37 11.56 6.22
C ILE A 506 33.59 11.85 7.49
N GLY A 507 32.48 11.12 7.73
CA GLY A 507 31.69 11.30 8.95
C GLY A 507 32.48 10.96 10.22
N SER A 508 33.29 9.90 10.18
CA SER A 508 34.17 9.53 11.29
C SER A 508 35.27 10.58 11.52
N ALA A 509 35.82 11.16 10.45
CA ALA A 509 36.79 12.25 10.54
C ALA A 509 36.18 13.50 11.21
N LEU A 510 34.93 13.85 10.90
CA LEU A 510 34.22 14.95 11.59
C LEU A 510 34.10 14.70 13.09
N LEU A 511 33.77 13.46 13.51
CA LEU A 511 33.74 13.09 14.93
C LEU A 511 35.13 13.20 15.58
N MET A 512 36.19 12.79 14.88
CA MET A 512 37.56 12.90 15.39
C MET A 512 38.04 14.35 15.50
N LEU A 513 37.71 15.21 14.52
CA LEU A 513 38.02 16.64 14.59
C LEU A 513 37.30 17.34 15.74
N PHE A 514 36.05 16.94 16.00
CA PHE A 514 35.29 17.38 17.18
C PHE A 514 35.96 16.92 18.49
N LYS A 515 36.35 15.64 18.58
CA LYS A 515 37.12 15.10 19.72
C LYS A 515 38.42 15.88 19.95
N MET A 516 39.15 16.21 18.89
CA MET A 516 40.39 16.98 18.94
C MET A 516 40.18 18.48 19.26
N LYS A 517 38.93 18.92 19.50
CA LYS A 517 38.54 20.31 19.72
C LYS A 517 38.90 21.25 18.56
N LYS A 518 39.18 20.71 17.38
CA LYS A 518 39.45 21.48 16.14
C LYS A 518 38.17 21.91 15.44
N LEU A 519 37.03 21.31 15.78
CA LEU A 519 35.72 21.62 15.22
C LEU A 519 34.72 21.92 16.35
N GLY A 520 34.00 23.04 16.24
CA GLY A 520 32.93 23.37 17.18
C GLY A 520 31.69 22.48 16.99
N LYS A 521 30.89 22.30 18.04
CA LYS A 521 29.68 21.43 18.01
C LYS A 521 28.70 21.79 16.88
N GLU A 522 28.45 23.08 16.63
CA GLU A 522 27.49 23.51 15.60
C GLU A 522 28.02 23.21 14.20
N TYR A 523 29.33 23.40 13.95
CA TYR A 523 29.96 23.05 12.68
C TYR A 523 30.03 21.55 12.46
N MET A 524 30.24 20.74 13.50
CA MET A 524 30.16 19.28 13.40
C MET A 524 28.75 18.84 13.01
N ILE A 525 27.71 19.36 13.67
CA ILE A 525 26.32 19.03 13.37
C ILE A 525 25.97 19.43 11.95
N ALA A 526 26.37 20.63 11.51
CA ALA A 526 26.15 21.11 10.15
C ALA A 526 26.91 20.26 9.11
N GLY A 527 28.17 19.90 9.37
CA GLY A 527 28.96 19.04 8.49
C GLY A 527 28.36 17.65 8.33
N ILE A 528 27.88 17.04 9.43
CA ILE A 528 27.16 15.76 9.37
C ILE A 528 25.84 15.90 8.62
N ALA A 529 25.11 17.02 8.81
CA ALA A 529 23.87 17.27 8.08
C ALA A 529 24.08 17.35 6.58
N VAL A 530 25.10 18.09 6.13
CA VAL A 530 25.46 18.17 4.71
C VAL A 530 25.91 16.81 4.20
N LEU A 531 26.77 16.10 4.94
CA LEU A 531 27.25 14.76 4.54
C LEU A 531 26.09 13.78 4.32
N CYS A 532 25.19 13.65 5.29
CA CYS A 532 24.05 12.75 5.19
C CYS A 532 23.05 13.21 4.12
N LEU A 533 22.78 14.51 4.03
CA LEU A 533 21.88 15.04 2.99
C LEU A 533 22.42 14.73 1.60
N VAL A 534 23.70 15.01 1.32
CA VAL A 534 24.32 14.77 0.01
C VAL A 534 24.34 13.28 -0.31
N ASP A 535 24.79 12.43 0.61
CA ASP A 535 24.81 10.98 0.42
C ASP A 535 23.43 10.43 0.03
N MET A 536 22.42 10.74 0.84
CA MET A 536 21.07 10.21 0.63
C MET A 536 20.39 10.86 -0.57
N TRP A 537 20.61 12.15 -0.83
CA TRP A 537 20.09 12.84 -2.01
C TRP A 537 20.62 12.24 -3.31
N MET A 538 21.92 11.93 -3.37
CA MET A 538 22.53 11.29 -4.54
C MET A 538 21.91 9.92 -4.81
N VAL A 539 21.61 9.15 -3.76
CA VAL A 539 20.92 7.86 -3.90
C VAL A 539 19.46 8.07 -4.33
N ASN A 540 18.74 9.01 -3.72
CA ASN A 540 17.32 9.27 -4.03
C ASN A 540 17.12 9.72 -5.48
N LYS A 541 18.06 10.49 -6.04
CA LYS A 541 18.03 10.89 -7.45
C LYS A 541 18.23 9.72 -8.44
N ARG A 542 18.62 8.53 -7.98
CA ARG A 542 18.58 7.31 -8.83
C ARG A 542 17.16 6.78 -9.03
N TYR A 543 16.23 7.12 -8.13
CA TYR A 543 14.88 6.53 -8.05
C TYR A 543 13.74 7.54 -8.21
N LEU A 544 14.00 8.83 -7.94
CA LEU A 544 13.07 9.93 -8.15
C LEU A 544 13.81 11.12 -8.77
N TYR A 545 13.91 11.10 -10.10
CA TYR A 545 14.63 12.06 -10.93
C TYR A 545 13.69 12.86 -11.85
N ASP A 546 14.23 13.89 -12.49
CA ASP A 546 13.45 14.93 -13.17
C ASP A 546 12.69 14.42 -14.41
N ASP A 547 13.28 13.51 -15.20
CA ASP A 547 12.63 12.98 -16.42
C ASP A 547 11.40 12.11 -16.13
N MET A 548 11.16 11.75 -14.86
CA MET A 548 9.91 11.09 -14.45
C MET A 548 8.71 12.05 -14.41
N PHE A 549 8.96 13.36 -14.47
CA PHE A 549 7.95 14.39 -14.43
C PHE A 549 7.57 14.81 -15.85
N VAL A 550 6.29 14.67 -16.18
CA VAL A 550 5.72 15.00 -17.48
C VAL A 550 4.80 16.21 -17.38
N ASP A 551 4.52 16.86 -18.50
CA ASP A 551 3.54 17.94 -18.53
C ASP A 551 2.17 17.48 -18.06
N LYS A 552 1.47 18.35 -17.34
CA LYS A 552 0.13 18.06 -16.83
C LYS A 552 -0.85 17.62 -17.94
N ALA A 553 -0.73 18.23 -19.12
CA ALA A 553 -1.54 17.87 -20.29
C ALA A 553 -1.36 16.40 -20.71
N GLN A 554 -0.16 15.82 -20.57
CA GLN A 554 0.11 14.42 -20.93
C GLN A 554 -0.53 13.44 -19.94
N ARG A 555 -0.55 13.76 -18.64
CA ARG A 555 -1.23 12.93 -17.61
C ARG A 555 -2.76 13.09 -17.63
N ASP A 556 -3.24 14.28 -17.97
CA ASP A 556 -4.67 14.60 -18.06
C ASP A 556 -5.26 14.28 -19.42
N THR A 557 -4.45 13.82 -20.39
CA THR A 557 -4.95 13.26 -21.64
C THR A 557 -5.80 12.04 -21.26
N PRO A 558 -7.12 12.07 -21.52
CA PRO A 558 -7.97 10.91 -21.30
C PRO A 558 -7.37 9.75 -22.06
N GLN A 559 -7.38 8.54 -21.47
CA GLN A 559 -6.88 7.37 -22.16
C GLN A 559 -7.52 7.30 -23.54
N GLN A 560 -6.76 7.34 -24.63
CA GLN A 560 -7.39 7.49 -25.94
C GLN A 560 -8.26 6.26 -26.23
N MET A 561 -9.52 6.51 -26.57
CA MET A 561 -10.46 5.47 -26.96
C MET A 561 -9.96 4.79 -28.24
N THR A 562 -9.70 3.49 -28.18
CA THR A 562 -9.25 2.72 -29.34
C THR A 562 -10.39 2.56 -30.37
N GLU A 563 -10.08 2.18 -31.61
CA GLU A 563 -11.13 1.86 -32.59
C GLU A 563 -12.04 0.72 -32.12
N THR A 564 -11.46 -0.27 -31.42
CA THR A 564 -12.21 -1.34 -30.76
C THR A 564 -13.21 -0.79 -29.74
N ASP A 565 -12.78 0.12 -28.89
CA ASP A 565 -13.66 0.76 -27.91
C ASP A 565 -14.78 1.55 -28.57
N LYS A 566 -14.46 2.29 -29.65
CA LYS A 566 -15.46 3.05 -30.43
C LYS A 566 -16.54 2.13 -31.02
N ILE A 567 -16.15 0.95 -31.51
CA ILE A 567 -17.09 -0.03 -32.05
C ILE A 567 -18.00 -0.56 -30.95
N ILE A 568 -17.44 -0.96 -29.80
CA ILE A 568 -18.22 -1.47 -28.65
C ILE A 568 -19.19 -0.39 -28.13
N CYS A 569 -18.72 0.86 -27.98
CA CYS A 569 -19.52 1.99 -27.49
C CYS A 569 -20.70 2.39 -28.39
N ARG A 570 -20.84 1.82 -29.60
CA ARG A 570 -22.04 1.96 -30.43
C ARG A 570 -23.23 1.20 -29.87
N ASP A 571 -22.98 0.13 -29.11
CA ASP A 571 -24.01 -0.56 -28.36
C ASP A 571 -24.52 0.35 -27.22
N LYS A 572 -25.84 0.58 -27.22
CA LYS A 572 -26.52 1.43 -26.24
C LYS A 572 -27.34 0.63 -25.23
N ALA A 573 -27.13 -0.68 -25.14
CA ALA A 573 -27.71 -1.49 -24.07
C ALA A 573 -27.33 -0.91 -22.69
N LEU A 574 -28.29 -0.94 -21.75
CA LEU A 574 -28.15 -0.34 -20.42
C LEU A 574 -26.99 -0.96 -19.62
N ASP A 575 -26.76 -2.27 -19.81
CA ASP A 575 -25.73 -3.02 -19.13
C ASP A 575 -25.26 -4.21 -19.97
N TYR A 576 -23.94 -4.40 -20.01
CA TYR A 576 -23.23 -5.54 -20.58
C TYR A 576 -21.78 -5.51 -20.09
N ARG A 577 -21.11 -6.67 -20.10
CA ARG A 577 -19.70 -6.76 -19.72
C ARG A 577 -18.77 -7.03 -20.91
N VAL A 578 -17.54 -6.57 -20.76
CA VAL A 578 -16.45 -6.73 -21.72
C VAL A 578 -15.31 -7.50 -21.06
N LEU A 579 -14.71 -8.41 -21.81
CA LEU A 579 -13.52 -9.15 -21.39
C LEU A 579 -12.38 -8.83 -22.35
N ASN A 580 -11.29 -8.29 -21.81
CA ASN A 580 -10.12 -7.95 -22.59
C ASN A 580 -9.07 -9.08 -22.54
N LEU A 581 -8.89 -9.78 -23.65
CA LEU A 581 -7.91 -10.86 -23.82
C LEU A 581 -6.62 -10.37 -24.48
N ALA A 582 -6.56 -9.11 -24.90
CA ALA A 582 -5.38 -8.51 -25.51
C ALA A 582 -4.39 -7.90 -24.49
N SER A 583 -4.80 -7.79 -23.23
CA SER A 583 -3.99 -7.27 -22.12
C SER A 583 -3.89 -8.29 -20.98
N ASN A 584 -3.18 -7.94 -19.90
CA ASN A 584 -3.22 -8.71 -18.66
C ASN A 584 -4.52 -8.41 -17.91
N THR A 585 -5.60 -9.13 -18.28
CA THR A 585 -6.99 -8.91 -17.86
C THR A 585 -7.19 -8.64 -16.37
N PHE A 586 -6.40 -9.28 -15.48
CA PHE A 586 -6.55 -9.14 -14.03
C PHE A 586 -5.44 -8.31 -13.37
N ASN A 587 -4.73 -7.50 -14.17
CA ASN A 587 -3.66 -6.61 -13.74
C ASN A 587 -3.66 -5.27 -14.51
N GLU A 588 -4.85 -4.82 -14.92
CA GLU A 588 -5.11 -3.60 -15.68
C GLU A 588 -6.46 -3.02 -15.22
N ASN A 589 -6.65 -1.69 -15.31
CA ASN A 589 -7.93 -1.02 -15.05
C ASN A 589 -8.39 -0.14 -16.23
N GLU A 590 -7.61 -0.11 -17.29
CA GLU A 590 -7.78 0.65 -18.52
C GLU A 590 -9.10 0.31 -19.23
N THR A 591 -9.42 -0.97 -19.34
CA THR A 591 -10.68 -1.45 -19.93
C THR A 591 -11.89 -0.90 -19.17
N SER A 592 -11.75 -0.73 -17.85
CA SER A 592 -12.82 -0.26 -16.95
C SER A 592 -13.13 1.23 -17.09
N TYR A 593 -12.27 1.99 -17.78
CA TYR A 593 -12.52 3.40 -18.07
C TYR A 593 -13.67 3.57 -19.07
N TYR A 594 -13.75 2.69 -20.08
CA TYR A 594 -14.75 2.78 -21.14
C TYR A 594 -15.85 1.73 -21.04
N HIS A 595 -15.57 0.59 -20.41
CA HIS A 595 -16.47 -0.56 -20.41
C HIS A 595 -16.62 -1.14 -19.01
N LYS A 596 -17.67 -1.93 -18.79
CA LYS A 596 -17.80 -2.73 -17.57
C LYS A 596 -17.00 -4.01 -17.75
N SER A 597 -15.84 -4.10 -17.09
CA SER A 597 -14.88 -5.18 -17.28
C SER A 597 -15.18 -6.39 -16.38
N ILE A 598 -15.04 -7.59 -16.94
CA ILE A 598 -14.86 -8.84 -16.17
C ILE A 598 -13.49 -8.83 -15.46
N GLY A 599 -12.52 -8.16 -16.08
CA GLY A 599 -11.18 -7.97 -15.57
C GLY A 599 -11.07 -6.83 -14.55
N GLY A 600 -9.83 -6.42 -14.30
CA GLY A 600 -9.52 -5.37 -13.33
C GLY A 600 -8.32 -5.68 -12.43
N TYR A 601 -7.78 -4.66 -11.80
CA TYR A 601 -6.84 -4.76 -10.70
C TYR A 601 -7.31 -4.03 -9.45
N HIS A 602 -7.50 -4.78 -8.35
CA HIS A 602 -7.66 -4.24 -7.00
C HIS A 602 -7.03 -5.18 -5.96
N PRO A 603 -6.18 -4.68 -5.05
CA PRO A 603 -5.45 -5.52 -4.08
C PRO A 603 -6.36 -6.13 -3.00
N ALA A 604 -7.58 -5.62 -2.86
CA ALA A 604 -8.58 -6.14 -1.93
C ALA A 604 -9.84 -6.60 -2.68
N LYS A 605 -9.72 -7.18 -3.89
CA LYS A 605 -10.87 -7.74 -4.62
C LYS A 605 -11.64 -8.78 -3.77
N LEU A 606 -12.92 -8.99 -4.10
CA LEU A 606 -13.78 -9.96 -3.41
C LEU A 606 -13.20 -11.37 -3.50
N ARG A 607 -13.20 -12.11 -2.37
CA ARG A 607 -12.60 -13.45 -2.32
C ARG A 607 -13.30 -14.41 -3.26
N ARG A 608 -14.63 -14.42 -3.25
CA ARG A 608 -15.42 -15.30 -4.12
C ARG A 608 -15.17 -15.03 -5.61
N TYR A 609 -14.92 -13.78 -5.97
CA TYR A 609 -14.56 -13.43 -7.34
C TYR A 609 -13.16 -13.94 -7.70
N GLN A 610 -12.16 -13.81 -6.80
CA GLN A 610 -10.84 -14.44 -7.02
C GLN A 610 -10.94 -15.96 -7.15
N GLU A 611 -11.74 -16.61 -6.31
CA GLU A 611 -11.94 -18.06 -6.36
C GLU A 611 -12.64 -18.47 -7.66
N MET A 612 -13.58 -17.68 -8.17
CA MET A 612 -14.15 -17.87 -9.52
C MET A 612 -13.14 -17.64 -10.64
N ILE A 613 -12.23 -16.67 -10.48
CA ILE A 613 -11.11 -16.47 -11.41
C ILE A 613 -10.29 -17.75 -11.51
N ASP A 614 -9.85 -18.27 -10.37
CA ASP A 614 -8.96 -19.42 -10.29
C ASP A 614 -9.65 -20.71 -10.76
N ALA A 615 -10.91 -20.92 -10.38
CA ALA A 615 -11.64 -22.17 -10.66
C ALA A 615 -12.21 -22.24 -12.08
N HIS A 616 -12.73 -21.12 -12.62
CA HIS A 616 -13.51 -21.13 -13.87
C HIS A 616 -13.11 -20.05 -14.87
N ILE A 617 -13.05 -18.76 -14.48
CA ILE A 617 -12.90 -17.66 -15.46
C ILE A 617 -11.56 -17.75 -16.18
N ALA A 618 -10.43 -17.93 -15.49
CA ALA A 618 -9.12 -18.01 -16.14
C ALA A 618 -8.98 -19.26 -17.05
N PRO A 619 -9.41 -20.47 -16.64
CA PRO A 619 -9.50 -21.61 -17.55
C PRO A 619 -10.41 -21.37 -18.77
N GLU A 620 -11.57 -20.75 -18.58
CA GLU A 620 -12.50 -20.43 -19.67
C GLU A 620 -11.93 -19.37 -20.61
N MET A 621 -11.20 -18.38 -20.12
CA MET A 621 -10.50 -17.39 -20.95
C MET A 621 -9.50 -18.05 -21.89
N GLN A 622 -8.69 -18.98 -21.38
CA GLN A 622 -7.72 -19.72 -22.20
C GLN A 622 -8.43 -20.52 -23.30
N LYS A 623 -9.51 -21.23 -22.96
CA LYS A 623 -10.31 -21.99 -23.93
C LYS A 623 -10.99 -21.07 -24.95
N THR A 624 -11.53 -19.94 -24.51
CA THR A 624 -12.19 -18.94 -25.36
C THR A 624 -11.20 -18.39 -26.38
N MET A 625 -10.01 -17.98 -25.94
CA MET A 625 -8.98 -17.46 -26.84
C MET A 625 -8.61 -18.47 -27.92
N GLN A 626 -8.42 -19.74 -27.55
CA GLN A 626 -8.11 -20.81 -28.49
C GLN A 626 -9.25 -21.09 -29.47
N ALA A 627 -10.49 -21.20 -28.98
CA ALA A 627 -11.66 -21.52 -29.79
C ALA A 627 -12.01 -20.40 -30.78
N VAL A 628 -11.99 -19.14 -30.33
CA VAL A 628 -12.27 -17.97 -31.18
C VAL A 628 -11.18 -17.80 -32.24
N ALA A 629 -9.90 -17.99 -31.86
CA ALA A 629 -8.79 -17.94 -32.81
C ALA A 629 -8.88 -19.06 -33.86
N ALA A 630 -9.19 -20.29 -33.46
CA ALA A 630 -9.36 -21.42 -34.38
C ALA A 630 -10.54 -21.23 -35.34
N ALA A 631 -11.60 -20.55 -34.90
CA ALA A 631 -12.75 -20.21 -35.73
C ALA A 631 -12.52 -18.97 -36.63
N GLY A 632 -11.36 -18.31 -36.54
CA GLY A 632 -11.10 -17.06 -37.27
C GLY A 632 -12.04 -15.92 -36.87
N GLY A 633 -12.55 -15.92 -35.63
CA GLY A 633 -13.54 -14.95 -35.15
C GLY A 633 -15.00 -15.26 -35.51
N ASP A 634 -15.27 -16.35 -36.25
CA ASP A 634 -16.62 -16.76 -36.61
C ASP A 634 -17.33 -17.46 -35.44
N MET A 635 -18.14 -16.70 -34.72
CA MET A 635 -18.82 -17.16 -33.50
C MET A 635 -19.91 -18.21 -33.75
N THR A 636 -20.34 -18.44 -35.00
CA THR A 636 -21.28 -19.54 -35.30
C THR A 636 -20.60 -20.91 -35.22
N LYS A 637 -19.26 -20.97 -35.26
CA LYS A 637 -18.46 -22.19 -35.14
C LYS A 637 -17.96 -22.44 -33.71
N VAL A 638 -18.24 -21.53 -32.79
CA VAL A 638 -17.83 -21.61 -31.39
C VAL A 638 -19.04 -21.98 -30.55
N ASN A 639 -18.98 -23.11 -29.83
CA ASN A 639 -20.04 -23.51 -28.92
C ASN A 639 -19.82 -22.87 -27.53
N GLY A 640 -20.34 -21.65 -27.35
CA GLY A 640 -20.07 -20.85 -26.15
C GLY A 640 -20.64 -21.42 -24.85
N ASP A 641 -21.80 -22.08 -24.89
CA ASP A 641 -22.43 -22.65 -23.70
C ASP A 641 -21.63 -23.81 -23.09
N SER A 642 -20.84 -24.52 -23.91
CA SER A 642 -19.96 -25.59 -23.42
C SER A 642 -18.54 -25.12 -23.11
N ILE A 643 -18.06 -24.07 -23.79
CA ILE A 643 -16.66 -23.64 -23.68
C ILE A 643 -16.47 -22.63 -22.54
N TYR A 644 -17.41 -21.69 -22.38
CA TYR A 644 -17.31 -20.58 -21.43
C TYR A 644 -18.65 -20.20 -20.75
N PRO A 645 -19.37 -21.16 -20.13
CA PRO A 645 -20.65 -20.88 -19.47
C PRO A 645 -20.56 -19.85 -18.34
N VAL A 646 -19.42 -19.76 -17.62
CA VAL A 646 -19.24 -18.76 -16.57
C VAL A 646 -19.12 -17.34 -17.15
N LEU A 647 -18.39 -17.15 -18.25
CA LEU A 647 -18.35 -15.86 -18.94
C LEU A 647 -19.75 -15.44 -19.44
N ASN A 648 -20.57 -16.39 -19.87
CA ASN A 648 -21.94 -16.13 -20.34
C ASN A 648 -22.87 -15.69 -19.21
N MET A 649 -22.83 -16.35 -18.04
CA MET A 649 -23.65 -15.97 -16.88
C MET A 649 -23.26 -14.61 -16.30
N LEU A 650 -22.02 -14.17 -16.52
CA LEU A 650 -21.54 -12.83 -16.19
C LEU A 650 -21.96 -11.79 -17.24
N ASN A 651 -22.84 -12.10 -18.18
CA ASN A 651 -23.32 -11.17 -19.20
C ASN A 651 -22.17 -10.56 -20.05
N THR A 652 -21.14 -11.37 -20.34
CA THR A 652 -20.01 -10.93 -21.16
C THR A 652 -20.43 -10.88 -22.62
N LYS A 653 -20.68 -9.68 -23.15
CA LYS A 653 -21.18 -9.47 -24.51
C LYS A 653 -20.07 -9.26 -25.55
N TYR A 654 -18.90 -8.78 -25.13
CA TYR A 654 -17.77 -8.54 -26.04
C TYR A 654 -16.46 -9.12 -25.51
N PHE A 655 -15.70 -9.74 -26.40
CA PHE A 655 -14.31 -10.15 -26.22
C PHE A 655 -13.39 -9.22 -27.03
N ILE A 656 -12.41 -8.60 -26.39
CA ILE A 656 -11.37 -7.85 -27.09
C ILE A 656 -10.21 -8.81 -27.36
N MET A 657 -10.01 -9.14 -28.64
CA MET A 657 -9.00 -10.10 -29.09
C MET A 657 -7.74 -9.38 -29.59
N PRO A 658 -6.53 -9.89 -29.30
CA PRO A 658 -5.30 -9.34 -29.85
C PRO A 658 -5.14 -9.70 -31.33
N LEU A 659 -4.62 -8.76 -32.13
CA LEU A 659 -4.19 -8.94 -33.51
C LEU A 659 -2.68 -8.71 -33.65
N GLN A 660 -2.12 -9.02 -34.83
CA GLN A 660 -0.72 -8.72 -35.13
C GLN A 660 -0.46 -7.20 -35.07
N GLY A 661 0.76 -6.82 -34.70
CA GLY A 661 1.16 -5.40 -34.61
C GLY A 661 0.57 -4.64 -33.42
N GLY A 662 0.04 -5.33 -32.41
CA GLY A 662 -0.51 -4.70 -31.19
C GLY A 662 -1.90 -4.09 -31.37
N GLN A 663 -2.56 -4.37 -32.49
CA GLN A 663 -3.96 -3.99 -32.71
C GLN A 663 -4.92 -4.92 -31.96
N THR A 664 -6.16 -4.49 -31.79
CA THR A 664 -7.22 -5.29 -31.17
C THR A 664 -8.48 -5.29 -32.02
N VAL A 665 -9.36 -6.27 -31.82
CA VAL A 665 -10.67 -6.35 -32.48
C VAL A 665 -11.74 -6.80 -31.49
N PRO A 666 -12.94 -6.20 -31.50
CA PRO A 666 -14.06 -6.68 -30.70
C PRO A 666 -14.75 -7.86 -31.40
N VAL A 667 -14.95 -8.94 -30.66
CA VAL A 667 -15.78 -10.09 -31.06
C VAL A 667 -17.01 -10.13 -30.17
N GLN A 668 -18.20 -10.11 -30.77
CA GLN A 668 -19.45 -10.18 -30.03
C GLN A 668 -19.74 -11.61 -29.59
N ASN A 669 -20.05 -11.81 -28.32
CA ASN A 669 -20.52 -13.07 -27.77
C ASN A 669 -22.06 -13.18 -27.88
N PRO A 670 -22.60 -14.06 -28.74
CA PRO A 670 -24.04 -14.25 -28.85
C PRO A 670 -24.64 -15.09 -27.71
N TYR A 671 -23.79 -15.74 -26.89
CA TYR A 671 -24.21 -16.64 -25.82
C TYR A 671 -24.40 -15.95 -24.45
N ALA A 672 -24.21 -14.63 -24.35
CA ALA A 672 -24.43 -13.90 -23.10
C ALA A 672 -25.86 -14.11 -22.57
N TYR A 673 -26.01 -14.39 -21.27
CA TYR A 673 -27.32 -14.69 -20.68
C TYR A 673 -28.21 -13.44 -20.49
N GLY A 674 -27.65 -12.25 -20.68
CA GLY A 674 -28.34 -10.98 -20.43
C GLY A 674 -28.23 -10.54 -18.97
N ASN A 675 -28.95 -9.48 -18.60
CA ASN A 675 -28.81 -8.87 -17.27
C ASN A 675 -29.43 -9.72 -16.15
N ALA A 676 -30.41 -10.57 -16.49
CA ALA A 676 -31.05 -11.51 -15.59
C ALA A 676 -31.84 -12.55 -16.40
N TRP A 677 -32.01 -13.74 -15.84
CA TRP A 677 -32.80 -14.83 -16.45
C TRP A 677 -33.47 -15.68 -15.38
N PHE A 678 -34.51 -16.40 -15.76
CA PHE A 678 -35.10 -17.43 -14.90
C PHE A 678 -34.36 -18.76 -15.06
N VAL A 679 -34.20 -19.49 -13.97
CA VAL A 679 -33.73 -20.88 -13.97
C VAL A 679 -34.87 -21.84 -13.74
N ASP A 680 -34.79 -23.02 -14.33
CA ASP A 680 -35.78 -24.09 -14.19
C ASP A 680 -35.64 -24.83 -12.85
N GLU A 681 -34.42 -24.92 -12.31
CA GLU A 681 -34.08 -25.65 -11.09
C GLU A 681 -33.06 -24.88 -10.24
N VAL A 682 -33.18 -24.96 -8.91
CA VAL A 682 -32.11 -24.60 -7.97
C VAL A 682 -31.59 -25.86 -7.29
N LYS A 683 -30.35 -26.22 -7.62
CA LYS A 683 -29.64 -27.33 -7.01
C LYS A 683 -28.95 -26.87 -5.72
N TYR A 684 -29.50 -27.29 -4.59
CA TYR A 684 -28.94 -26.98 -3.28
C TYR A 684 -27.78 -27.92 -2.92
N VAL A 685 -26.69 -27.36 -2.41
CA VAL A 685 -25.47 -28.06 -2.00
C VAL A 685 -25.05 -27.69 -0.59
N ASN A 686 -24.21 -28.51 0.04
CA ASN A 686 -23.97 -28.42 1.49
C ASN A 686 -22.90 -27.40 1.89
N ASN A 687 -22.02 -27.00 0.96
CA ASN A 687 -20.89 -26.14 1.25
C ASN A 687 -20.37 -25.41 -0.01
N ALA A 688 -19.49 -24.44 0.22
CA ALA A 688 -18.87 -23.61 -0.81
C ALA A 688 -18.07 -24.41 -1.86
N ASN A 689 -17.38 -25.48 -1.45
CA ASN A 689 -16.64 -26.36 -2.38
C ASN A 689 -17.58 -27.04 -3.37
N GLU A 690 -18.69 -27.60 -2.90
CA GLU A 690 -19.72 -28.21 -3.76
C GLU A 690 -20.40 -27.17 -4.66
N GLU A 691 -20.61 -25.94 -4.16
CA GLU A 691 -21.25 -24.85 -4.91
C GLU A 691 -20.38 -24.46 -6.11
N ILE A 692 -19.10 -24.13 -5.89
CA ILE A 692 -18.19 -23.72 -6.97
C ILE A 692 -17.89 -24.88 -7.93
N ASP A 693 -17.74 -26.11 -7.44
CA ASP A 693 -17.52 -27.28 -8.29
C ASP A 693 -18.75 -27.62 -9.12
N GLY A 694 -19.95 -27.30 -8.64
CA GLY A 694 -21.22 -27.51 -9.33
C GLY A 694 -21.40 -26.59 -10.54
N VAL A 695 -20.88 -25.37 -10.48
CA VAL A 695 -21.04 -24.35 -11.55
C VAL A 695 -20.58 -24.86 -12.91
N GLY A 696 -19.43 -25.56 -12.97
CA GLY A 696 -18.89 -26.09 -14.22
C GLY A 696 -19.48 -27.44 -14.68
N LYS A 697 -20.49 -27.97 -13.98
CA LYS A 697 -21.07 -29.31 -14.22
C LYS A 697 -22.52 -29.30 -14.66
N VAL A 698 -23.17 -28.12 -14.67
CA VAL A 698 -24.59 -27.97 -15.00
C VAL A 698 -24.75 -26.91 -16.09
N ASN A 699 -25.88 -26.93 -16.80
CA ASN A 699 -26.23 -25.85 -17.71
C ASN A 699 -26.77 -24.67 -16.91
N LEU A 700 -25.95 -23.63 -16.73
CA LEU A 700 -26.24 -22.46 -15.90
C LEU A 700 -27.40 -21.59 -16.42
N ARG A 701 -27.82 -21.79 -17.67
CA ARG A 701 -29.02 -21.14 -18.22
C ARG A 701 -30.31 -21.71 -17.63
N HIS A 702 -30.29 -22.98 -17.21
CA HIS A 702 -31.46 -23.70 -16.71
C HIS A 702 -31.33 -24.09 -15.24
N VAL A 703 -30.12 -24.24 -14.71
CA VAL A 703 -29.87 -24.71 -13.35
C VAL A 703 -28.99 -23.73 -12.61
N ALA A 704 -29.47 -23.23 -11.48
CA ALA A 704 -28.66 -22.49 -10.52
C ALA A 704 -28.14 -23.44 -9.43
N VAL A 705 -26.88 -23.30 -9.02
CA VAL A 705 -26.32 -24.02 -7.87
C VAL A 705 -26.29 -23.08 -6.67
N ALA A 706 -26.84 -23.49 -5.52
CA ALA A 706 -26.96 -22.62 -4.35
C ALA A 706 -26.54 -23.33 -3.06
N ASP A 707 -25.89 -22.61 -2.15
CA ASP A 707 -25.67 -23.08 -0.78
C ASP A 707 -27.03 -23.30 -0.08
N ALA A 708 -27.18 -24.43 0.61
CA ALA A 708 -28.40 -24.82 1.31
C ALA A 708 -28.94 -23.76 2.29
N LYS A 709 -28.10 -22.85 2.79
CA LYS A 709 -28.54 -21.73 3.63
C LYS A 709 -29.49 -20.75 2.93
N PHE A 710 -29.46 -20.69 1.59
CA PHE A 710 -30.35 -19.82 0.80
C PHE A 710 -31.68 -20.49 0.45
N LYS A 711 -31.93 -21.71 0.93
CA LYS A 711 -33.11 -22.50 0.57
C LYS A 711 -34.44 -21.87 0.99
N GLU A 712 -34.48 -21.23 2.15
CA GLU A 712 -35.69 -20.53 2.62
C GLU A 712 -36.01 -19.30 1.77
N GLN A 713 -34.97 -18.61 1.29
CA GLN A 713 -35.07 -17.37 0.53
C GLN A 713 -35.40 -17.60 -0.94
N LEU A 714 -34.77 -18.62 -1.55
CA LEU A 714 -34.90 -18.91 -2.98
C LEU A 714 -36.01 -19.94 -3.28
N ALA A 715 -36.37 -20.80 -2.32
CA ALA A 715 -37.30 -21.92 -2.52
C ALA A 715 -36.90 -22.81 -3.72
N GLN A 716 -37.79 -23.68 -4.18
CA GLN A 716 -37.56 -24.41 -5.44
C GLN A 716 -37.97 -23.54 -6.63
N SER A 717 -37.18 -23.58 -7.71
CA SER A 717 -37.61 -22.98 -8.97
C SER A 717 -38.52 -23.92 -9.74
N VAL A 718 -39.14 -23.37 -10.78
CA VAL A 718 -40.05 -24.09 -11.66
C VAL A 718 -39.65 -23.84 -13.11
N LYS A 719 -39.81 -24.87 -13.94
CA LYS A 719 -39.52 -24.77 -15.37
C LYS A 719 -40.40 -23.72 -16.04
N GLN A 720 -39.77 -22.71 -16.63
CA GLN A 720 -40.48 -21.60 -17.27
C GLN A 720 -41.07 -21.98 -18.63
N ASP A 721 -41.95 -21.12 -19.15
CA ASP A 721 -42.39 -21.13 -20.54
C ASP A 721 -41.60 -20.08 -21.35
N ASP A 722 -41.72 -20.12 -22.69
CA ASP A 722 -41.02 -19.20 -23.59
C ASP A 722 -41.52 -17.74 -23.50
N THR A 723 -42.53 -17.47 -22.66
CA THR A 723 -43.13 -16.13 -22.48
C THR A 723 -42.61 -15.40 -21.25
N SER A 724 -41.80 -16.07 -20.42
CA SER A 724 -41.24 -15.50 -19.21
C SER A 724 -40.05 -14.60 -19.53
N VAL A 725 -40.11 -13.34 -19.10
CA VAL A 725 -39.12 -12.31 -19.45
C VAL A 725 -38.68 -11.57 -18.20
N VAL A 726 -37.37 -11.33 -18.09
CA VAL A 726 -36.78 -10.39 -17.14
C VAL A 726 -36.02 -9.35 -17.95
N LYS A 727 -36.42 -8.08 -17.82
CA LYS A 727 -35.82 -6.98 -18.56
C LYS A 727 -35.36 -5.90 -17.61
N MET A 728 -34.08 -5.53 -17.68
CA MET A 728 -33.58 -4.35 -16.99
C MET A 728 -34.16 -3.09 -17.66
N THR A 729 -34.77 -2.21 -16.88
CA THR A 729 -35.33 -0.95 -17.36
C THR A 729 -34.53 0.26 -16.89
N GLN A 730 -33.74 0.11 -15.83
CA GLN A 730 -32.84 1.15 -15.35
C GLN A 730 -31.54 0.55 -14.81
N TYR A 731 -30.43 1.16 -15.20
CA TYR A 731 -29.12 0.92 -14.63
C TYR A 731 -28.63 2.19 -13.92
N LYS A 732 -28.32 2.06 -12.64
CA LYS A 732 -27.44 2.94 -11.87
C LYS A 732 -26.49 2.07 -11.05
N PRO A 733 -25.26 2.49 -10.77
CA PRO A 733 -24.30 1.64 -10.05
C PRO A 733 -24.82 1.10 -8.71
N ASN A 734 -25.60 1.90 -7.97
CA ASN A 734 -26.19 1.55 -6.67
C ASN A 734 -27.70 1.22 -6.72
N ASN A 735 -28.34 1.26 -7.88
CA ASN A 735 -29.78 1.04 -8.01
C ASN A 735 -30.13 0.44 -9.39
N LEU A 736 -30.65 -0.79 -9.37
CA LEU A 736 -31.00 -1.55 -10.57
C LEU A 736 -32.49 -1.84 -10.57
N THR A 737 -33.16 -1.59 -11.70
CA THR A 737 -34.60 -1.86 -11.83
C THR A 737 -34.86 -2.84 -12.96
N TYR A 738 -35.70 -3.83 -12.68
CA TYR A 738 -36.11 -4.87 -13.61
C TYR A 738 -37.64 -4.96 -13.68
N GLU A 739 -38.15 -5.14 -14.88
CA GLU A 739 -39.51 -5.60 -15.13
C GLU A 739 -39.47 -7.11 -15.33
N VAL A 740 -40.31 -7.81 -14.58
CA VAL A 740 -40.40 -9.26 -14.57
C VAL A 740 -41.80 -9.65 -15.00
N LYS A 741 -41.91 -10.60 -15.92
CA LYS A 741 -43.17 -11.23 -16.28
C LYS A 741 -42.98 -12.74 -16.32
N SER A 742 -43.75 -13.47 -15.52
CA SER A 742 -43.78 -14.94 -15.54
C SER A 742 -45.15 -15.45 -15.11
N ASN A 743 -45.67 -16.45 -15.83
CA ASN A 743 -46.95 -17.08 -15.49
C ASN A 743 -46.84 -18.05 -14.29
N LYS A 744 -45.62 -18.49 -13.95
CA LYS A 744 -45.36 -19.50 -12.92
C LYS A 744 -44.62 -18.96 -11.70
N GLY A 745 -44.03 -17.78 -11.81
CA GLY A 745 -43.04 -17.31 -10.84
C GLY A 745 -41.78 -18.16 -10.90
N GLY A 746 -40.95 -18.12 -9.85
CA GLY A 746 -39.73 -18.90 -9.75
C GLY A 746 -38.51 -18.04 -9.47
N VAL A 747 -37.32 -18.64 -9.62
CA VAL A 747 -36.06 -18.02 -9.24
C VAL A 747 -35.45 -17.27 -10.43
N ILE A 748 -35.24 -15.98 -10.23
CA ILE A 748 -34.49 -15.11 -11.12
C ILE A 748 -33.04 -15.09 -10.65
N VAL A 749 -32.12 -15.29 -11.58
CA VAL A 749 -30.69 -15.05 -11.39
C VAL A 749 -30.35 -13.72 -12.06
N PHE A 750 -29.74 -12.82 -11.30
CA PHE A 750 -29.21 -11.57 -11.83
C PHE A 750 -27.74 -11.79 -12.16
N SER A 751 -27.29 -11.31 -13.32
CA SER A 751 -25.86 -11.25 -13.65
C SER A 751 -25.17 -10.16 -12.83
N GLU A 752 -25.33 -10.15 -11.51
CA GLU A 752 -24.86 -9.12 -10.60
C GLU A 752 -24.17 -9.78 -9.40
N ILE A 753 -22.99 -9.27 -9.03
CA ILE A 753 -22.17 -9.89 -7.99
C ILE A 753 -22.83 -9.76 -6.62
N TYR A 754 -23.07 -10.87 -5.95
CA TYR A 754 -23.62 -10.92 -4.60
C TYR A 754 -22.65 -10.28 -3.60
N TYR A 755 -23.16 -9.36 -2.80
CA TYR A 755 -22.43 -8.73 -1.69
C TYR A 755 -23.42 -8.35 -0.58
N PRO A 756 -23.09 -8.59 0.71
CA PRO A 756 -23.96 -8.21 1.82
C PRO A 756 -24.23 -6.69 1.87
N GLY A 757 -25.49 -6.31 1.99
CA GLY A 757 -25.92 -4.90 2.07
C GLY A 757 -26.76 -4.42 0.87
N TRP A 758 -26.85 -5.23 -0.19
CA TRP A 758 -27.90 -5.06 -1.19
C TRP A 758 -29.26 -5.42 -0.61
N THR A 759 -30.25 -4.60 -0.91
CA THR A 759 -31.65 -4.82 -0.57
C THR A 759 -32.46 -5.03 -1.85
N ALA A 760 -33.57 -5.76 -1.75
CA ALA A 760 -34.48 -5.95 -2.87
C ALA A 760 -35.90 -5.58 -2.46
N THR A 761 -36.66 -5.06 -3.42
CA THR A 761 -38.11 -4.92 -3.31
C THR A 761 -38.79 -5.52 -4.53
N VAL A 762 -39.96 -6.11 -4.31
CA VAL A 762 -40.89 -6.57 -5.35
C VAL A 762 -42.16 -5.76 -5.18
N ASP A 763 -42.49 -4.94 -6.18
CA ASP A 763 -43.63 -4.02 -6.15
C ASP A 763 -43.63 -3.09 -4.92
N GLY A 764 -42.44 -2.65 -4.51
CA GLY A 764 -42.22 -1.78 -3.35
C GLY A 764 -42.24 -2.48 -1.99
N GLN A 765 -42.53 -3.78 -1.93
CA GLN A 765 -42.45 -4.58 -0.70
C GLN A 765 -41.06 -5.21 -0.55
N PRO A 766 -40.46 -5.22 0.66
CA PRO A 766 -39.17 -5.86 0.90
C PRO A 766 -39.16 -7.34 0.50
N ALA A 767 -38.06 -7.79 -0.10
CA ALA A 767 -37.82 -9.18 -0.45
C ALA A 767 -36.39 -9.58 -0.13
N GLU A 768 -36.17 -10.85 0.22
CA GLU A 768 -34.86 -11.36 0.62
C GLU A 768 -34.08 -11.88 -0.59
N LEU A 769 -32.83 -11.40 -0.74
CA LEU A 769 -31.92 -11.87 -1.78
C LEU A 769 -31.19 -13.13 -1.34
N GLY A 770 -31.09 -14.09 -2.26
CA GLY A 770 -30.20 -15.23 -2.13
C GLY A 770 -28.95 -15.10 -3.00
N ARG A 771 -28.05 -16.07 -2.85
CA ARG A 771 -26.87 -16.24 -3.71
C ARG A 771 -26.93 -17.56 -4.46
N VAL A 772 -26.57 -17.52 -5.73
CA VAL A 772 -26.42 -18.69 -6.58
C VAL A 772 -25.15 -18.62 -7.41
N ASN A 773 -24.77 -19.75 -7.99
CA ASN A 773 -23.62 -19.94 -8.85
C ASN A 773 -22.35 -19.34 -8.22
N TYR A 774 -22.22 -19.51 -6.90
CA TYR A 774 -21.13 -19.05 -6.06
C TYR A 774 -20.98 -17.53 -5.89
N ILE A 775 -21.40 -16.72 -6.87
CA ILE A 775 -21.13 -15.27 -6.93
C ILE A 775 -22.31 -14.40 -7.33
N LEU A 776 -23.42 -14.93 -7.82
CA LEU A 776 -24.52 -14.13 -8.37
C LEU A 776 -25.67 -13.93 -7.38
N ARG A 777 -26.37 -12.79 -7.49
CA ARG A 777 -27.61 -12.52 -6.75
C ARG A 777 -28.77 -13.30 -7.37
N ALA A 778 -29.69 -13.77 -6.54
CA ALA A 778 -30.94 -14.37 -7.00
C ALA A 778 -32.12 -13.94 -6.13
N LEU A 779 -33.32 -13.98 -6.72
CA LEU A 779 -34.56 -13.64 -6.04
C LEU A 779 -35.68 -14.57 -6.50
N ASN A 780 -36.47 -15.06 -5.55
CA ASN A 780 -37.70 -15.77 -5.87
C ASN A 780 -38.86 -14.78 -6.05
N VAL A 781 -39.58 -14.89 -7.16
CA VAL A 781 -40.74 -14.06 -7.47
C VAL A 781 -41.99 -14.92 -7.64
N LYS A 782 -43.16 -14.34 -7.31
CA LYS A 782 -44.44 -15.00 -7.56
C LYS A 782 -44.81 -14.88 -9.05
N ALA A 783 -45.83 -15.64 -9.45
CA ALA A 783 -46.43 -15.50 -10.77
C ALA A 783 -47.08 -14.12 -10.92
N GLY A 784 -46.89 -13.49 -12.09
CA GLY A 784 -47.45 -12.19 -12.42
C GLY A 784 -46.47 -11.29 -13.17
N SER A 785 -46.80 -10.01 -13.18
CA SER A 785 -45.91 -8.93 -13.62
C SER A 785 -45.47 -8.13 -12.42
N HIS A 786 -44.15 -8.01 -12.24
CA HIS A 786 -43.55 -7.42 -11.05
C HIS A 786 -42.49 -6.39 -11.45
N LYS A 787 -42.38 -5.35 -10.65
CA LYS A 787 -41.25 -4.43 -10.65
C LYS A 787 -40.29 -4.84 -9.54
N VAL A 788 -39.10 -5.28 -9.91
CA VAL A 788 -38.03 -5.62 -8.97
C VAL A 788 -37.01 -4.48 -8.93
N VAL A 789 -36.70 -3.99 -7.74
CA VAL A 789 -35.67 -2.96 -7.51
C VAL A 789 -34.61 -3.52 -6.58
N LEU A 790 -33.36 -3.54 -7.03
CA LEU A 790 -32.20 -3.85 -6.22
C LEU A 790 -31.49 -2.55 -5.86
N ASP A 791 -31.16 -2.38 -4.59
CA ASP A 791 -30.68 -1.09 -4.09
C ASP A 791 -29.58 -1.25 -3.02
N PHE A 792 -28.54 -0.41 -3.08
CA PHE A 792 -27.36 -0.46 -2.22
C PHE A 792 -27.14 0.84 -1.44
N HIS A 793 -27.88 1.01 -0.33
CA HIS A 793 -27.71 2.09 0.64
C HIS A 793 -27.48 1.54 2.06
N PRO A 794 -26.22 1.26 2.45
CA PRO A 794 -25.92 0.60 3.72
C PRO A 794 -26.13 1.54 4.92
N GLN A 795 -27.03 1.16 5.83
CA GLN A 795 -27.40 1.93 7.02
C GLN A 795 -26.22 2.23 7.97
N SER A 796 -25.19 1.38 7.96
CA SER A 796 -23.98 1.53 8.78
C SER A 796 -23.22 2.84 8.52
N LEU A 797 -23.37 3.45 7.34
CA LEU A 797 -22.79 4.76 7.02
C LEU A 797 -23.30 5.86 7.98
N LYS A 798 -24.62 5.94 8.18
CA LYS A 798 -25.22 6.99 9.02
C LYS A 798 -24.79 6.89 10.48
N ASN A 799 -24.71 5.66 11.00
CA ASN A 799 -24.33 5.41 12.40
C ASN A 799 -22.87 5.79 12.66
N THR A 800 -21.97 5.44 11.73
CA THR A 800 -20.54 5.70 11.88
C THR A 800 -20.18 7.18 11.72
N GLU A 801 -20.83 7.90 10.80
CA GLU A 801 -20.70 9.37 10.67
C GLU A 801 -21.10 10.10 11.96
N THR A 802 -22.20 9.67 12.59
CA THR A 802 -22.69 10.28 13.84
C THR A 802 -21.65 10.19 14.95
N VAL A 803 -20.98 9.03 15.09
CA VAL A 803 -19.91 8.84 16.07
C VAL A 803 -18.70 9.70 15.74
N ALA A 804 -18.33 9.84 14.47
CA ALA A 804 -17.23 10.69 14.04
C ALA A 804 -17.46 12.16 14.41
N TYR A 805 -18.67 12.69 14.18
CA TYR A 805 -19.02 14.07 14.56
C TYR A 805 -18.99 14.30 16.07
N ILE A 806 -19.44 13.34 16.88
CA ILE A 806 -19.28 13.40 18.35
C ILE A 806 -17.81 13.45 18.73
N GLY A 807 -16.97 12.62 18.10
CA GLY A 807 -15.52 12.61 18.28
C GLY A 807 -14.87 13.98 18.01
N TYR A 808 -15.28 14.66 16.94
CA TYR A 808 -14.83 16.03 16.67
C TYR A 808 -15.22 17.01 17.77
N GLY A 809 -16.46 16.94 18.28
CA GLY A 809 -16.92 17.77 19.40
C GLY A 809 -16.05 17.59 20.65
N VAL A 810 -15.72 16.33 20.99
CA VAL A 810 -14.82 16.01 22.11
C VAL A 810 -13.42 16.56 21.88
N LEU A 811 -12.84 16.36 20.69
CA LEU A 811 -11.49 16.86 20.38
C LEU A 811 -11.43 18.39 20.44
N ALA A 812 -12.42 19.09 19.89
CA ALA A 812 -12.51 20.55 19.94
C ALA A 812 -12.57 21.06 21.39
N LEU A 813 -13.39 20.43 22.24
CA LEU A 813 -13.48 20.76 23.65
C LEU A 813 -12.13 20.58 24.37
N LEU A 814 -11.42 19.48 24.11
CA LEU A 814 -10.09 19.23 24.69
C LEU A 814 -9.04 20.25 24.25
N ILE A 815 -9.08 20.69 22.98
CA ILE A 815 -8.20 21.75 22.49
C ILE A 815 -8.50 23.07 23.23
N ILE A 816 -9.78 23.44 23.37
CA ILE A 816 -10.20 24.64 24.11
C ILE A 816 -9.71 24.58 25.55
N ILE A 817 -9.96 23.48 26.26
CA ILE A 817 -9.47 23.27 27.63
C ILE A 817 -7.95 23.41 27.66
N GLY A 818 -7.24 22.85 26.69
CA GLY A 818 -5.79 22.91 26.64
C GLY A 818 -5.24 24.33 26.47
N VAL A 819 -5.86 25.13 25.61
CA VAL A 819 -5.55 26.56 25.44
C VAL A 819 -5.82 27.33 26.74
N VAL A 820 -6.99 27.14 27.37
CA VAL A 820 -7.33 27.82 28.63
C VAL A 820 -6.34 27.49 29.75
N VAL A 821 -5.96 26.22 29.90
CA VAL A 821 -5.00 25.79 30.93
C VAL A 821 -3.62 26.41 30.70
N GLU A 822 -3.14 26.45 29.45
CA GLU A 822 -1.83 27.04 29.12
C GLU A 822 -1.83 28.56 29.35
N VAL A 823 -2.91 29.27 28.98
CA VAL A 823 -3.07 30.71 29.23
C VAL A 823 -3.09 31.00 30.73
N ARG A 824 -3.85 30.22 31.52
CA ARG A 824 -3.89 30.38 32.99
C ARG A 824 -2.54 30.12 33.65
N LYS A 825 -1.78 29.11 33.19
CA LYS A 825 -0.42 28.85 33.69
C LYS A 825 0.54 30.00 33.38
N ARG A 826 0.45 30.61 32.20
CA ARG A 826 1.29 31.77 31.83
C ARG A 826 0.96 33.02 32.64
N LYS A 827 -0.33 33.26 32.92
CA LYS A 827 -0.76 34.35 33.82
C LYS A 827 -0.22 34.15 35.24
N LYS A 828 -0.29 32.94 35.80
CA LYS A 828 0.28 32.63 37.13
C LYS A 828 1.82 32.71 37.19
N ALA A 829 2.51 32.47 36.07
CA ALA A 829 3.97 32.52 36.01
C ALA A 829 4.54 33.93 35.74
N SER A 830 3.67 34.92 35.55
CA SER A 830 4.05 36.34 35.51
C SER A 830 3.50 36.97 36.79
N PRO A 831 4.24 37.01 37.91
CA PRO A 831 3.84 37.86 39.01
C PRO A 831 3.79 39.29 38.48
N GLU A 832 2.73 40.00 38.85
CA GLU A 832 2.57 41.42 38.61
C GLU A 832 3.86 42.16 39.01
N VAL A 833 4.53 42.74 38.02
CA VAL A 833 5.34 43.94 38.26
C VAL A 833 4.35 45.08 38.13
N ASN A 834 3.71 45.42 39.23
CA ASN A 834 2.96 46.65 39.45
C ASN A 834 2.75 46.77 40.97
N GLU A 835 3.75 47.31 41.66
CA GLU A 835 3.67 48.57 42.39
C GLU A 835 5.09 49.07 42.70
#